data_AF-A0A959ZIS5-F1
#
_entry.id   AF-A0A959ZIS5-F1
#
_cell.length_a   1.000
_cell.length_b   1.000
_cell.length_c   1.000
_cell.angle_alpha   90.00
_cell.angle_beta   90.00
_cell.angle_gamma   90.00
#
_symmetry.space_group_name_H-M   'P 1'
#
loop_
_entity.id
_entity.type
_entity.pdbx_description
1 polymer ?
#
loop_
_entity_poly.entity_id
_entity_poly.type
_entity_poly.pdbx_seq_one_letter_code
_entity_poly.pdbx_strand_id
1 'polypeptide(L)'
;MTQAAGTTGLKSRLVLLITFMSAFGFSIEAEAEANLEPVVVSQVKDADPGAGDGDPLQGGNNADQAGGVDLDGILIYDSNDGFTNGEDHGQELWRSDGTDEGTYLLKDISVGAPNSSLPSWYTEFKGMVYFTALKDSLTGIEMWRTDGTTEGTELFFDFNEVIFESGAPVNLTVVGDTMYFLANSDGLGGDAFVSKELWKTDGTVAGTTMVKDIKSSSTNAAYNLTPYGDSFFFTYKDPTDGKELWISDGTESGTHMVKNIGPGSADGLPYPSSYQDENDFYVFNGLLFFEANDGSGTELWRSDGTGPGTFQFKDINGTAGGSMGFGGQFTELNGELFFSWDFGMQKTDGTVGGTVPLTIPGGTNHPLHTVRIGNEIFFIGTSSRIFKSDGTNAGTELVVQLDPPNVIQNVTAFDGNLYFVYDDGVHGKELWRNDGTELGTERLTDINEAGDSLVNELTVVGDRLFFRGDDNDATGIELWQVLADRTPPETTIDFGPAEGENLAIDEASFTFSSSEPGSTFNCVLDGGTPEPCNSGSKTYVGLGVGDHTFEVAAVDPAPFGNVDPTPATRNFSFGVEDPDPDPDPDPDPVPPDKSSPTLRLKAKKRQFSARRVVVKATCVNETCTLKAKGKIKVKVRKASGKFRTRKFNLKLVKRGAAKGKTVTLRVKLPNKARRLVKRAMRNRKITRIRVTVWATDEAGNTRHLTRKVKVLKKKRKLRG
;
A
#
# COMPACT_ATOMS: atom_id res chain seq x y z
N MET A 1 -6.52 39.14 -15.34
CA MET A 1 -6.35 39.35 -16.80
C MET A 1 -5.06 38.70 -17.26
N THR A 2 -5.11 37.45 -17.71
CA THR A 2 -4.37 36.90 -18.87
C THR A 2 -4.72 35.42 -18.99
N GLN A 3 -5.85 35.14 -19.62
CA GLN A 3 -6.07 33.91 -20.35
C GLN A 3 -5.37 34.04 -21.72
N ALA A 4 -4.85 32.92 -22.23
CA ALA A 4 -4.30 32.71 -23.57
C ALA A 4 -2.91 33.33 -23.87
N ALA A 5 -1.83 32.56 -23.62
CA ALA A 5 -0.61 32.62 -24.43
C ALA A 5 0.14 31.29 -24.33
N GLY A 6 0.49 30.71 -25.49
CA GLY A 6 1.25 29.45 -25.59
C GLY A 6 2.60 29.48 -24.86
N THR A 7 3.02 28.28 -24.45
CA THR A 7 4.16 27.95 -23.59
C THR A 7 5.53 28.52 -23.99
N THR A 8 5.68 29.05 -25.21
CA THR A 8 6.89 29.74 -25.66
C THR A 8 6.99 31.21 -25.22
N GLY A 9 5.87 31.86 -24.86
CA GLY A 9 5.85 33.26 -24.42
C GLY A 9 6.22 33.48 -22.95
N LEU A 10 5.94 32.50 -22.08
CA LEU A 10 6.25 32.56 -20.65
C LEU A 10 7.75 32.48 -20.36
N LYS A 11 8.49 31.60 -21.08
CA LYS A 11 9.94 31.44 -20.87
C LYS A 11 10.74 32.72 -21.12
N SER A 12 10.38 33.47 -22.16
CA SER A 12 11.07 34.74 -22.49
C SER A 12 10.77 35.87 -21.51
N ARG A 13 9.58 35.89 -20.90
CA ARG A 13 9.21 36.87 -19.86
C ARG A 13 9.79 36.51 -18.49
N LEU A 14 9.89 35.23 -18.17
CA LEU A 14 10.52 34.72 -16.95
C LEU A 14 12.03 35.00 -16.93
N VAL A 15 12.72 34.78 -18.07
CA VAL A 15 14.15 35.12 -18.21
C VAL A 15 14.40 36.62 -18.05
N LEU A 16 13.51 37.48 -18.59
CA LEU A 16 13.63 38.93 -18.44
C LEU A 16 13.43 39.38 -16.98
N LEU A 17 12.51 38.74 -16.24
CA LEU A 17 12.24 39.02 -14.83
C LEU A 17 13.40 38.57 -13.93
N ILE A 18 13.97 37.39 -14.20
CA ILE A 18 15.14 36.85 -13.49
C ILE A 18 16.37 37.73 -13.72
N THR A 19 16.58 38.22 -14.94
CA THR A 19 17.69 39.13 -15.28
C THR A 19 17.51 40.52 -14.63
N PHE A 20 16.27 40.98 -14.44
CA PHE A 20 15.98 42.26 -13.81
C PHE A 20 16.14 42.20 -12.29
N MET A 21 15.76 41.09 -11.65
CA MET A 21 15.86 40.90 -10.20
C MET A 21 17.29 40.64 -9.70
N SER A 22 18.10 39.92 -10.49
CA SER A 22 19.52 39.66 -10.17
C SER A 22 20.39 40.92 -10.23
N ALA A 23 19.99 41.94 -11.00
CA ALA A 23 20.65 43.25 -11.01
C ALA A 23 20.44 44.08 -9.72
N PHE A 24 19.48 43.70 -8.86
CA PHE A 24 19.18 44.38 -7.58
C PHE A 24 19.55 43.56 -6.34
N GLY A 25 20.30 42.46 -6.48
CA GLY A 25 20.79 41.66 -5.35
C GLY A 25 19.76 40.74 -4.71
N PHE A 26 18.65 40.44 -5.40
CA PHE A 26 17.70 39.41 -4.97
C PHE A 26 18.12 38.04 -5.54
N SER A 27 18.38 37.06 -4.67
CA SER A 27 18.48 35.65 -5.07
C SER A 27 17.07 35.11 -5.32
N ILE A 28 16.84 34.57 -6.52
CA ILE A 28 15.69 33.73 -6.82
C ILE A 28 16.24 32.32 -6.91
N GLU A 29 15.92 31.48 -5.93
CA GLU A 29 16.03 30.03 -6.08
C GLU A 29 14.91 29.62 -7.04
N ALA A 30 15.28 29.31 -8.29
CA ALA A 30 14.39 28.59 -9.17
C ALA A 30 14.42 27.14 -8.69
N GLU A 31 13.43 26.75 -7.89
CA GLU A 31 13.17 25.34 -7.63
C GLU A 31 12.97 24.65 -8.99
N ALA A 32 13.89 23.73 -9.30
CA ALA A 32 13.71 22.84 -10.43
C ALA A 32 12.40 22.10 -10.21
N GLU A 33 11.54 22.01 -11.23
CA GLU A 33 10.43 21.05 -11.24
C GLU A 33 11.00 19.70 -10.81
N ALA A 34 10.68 19.29 -9.58
CA ALA A 34 11.09 18.02 -9.04
C ALA A 34 10.37 16.96 -9.88
N ASN A 35 11.07 16.41 -10.87
CA ASN A 35 10.65 15.18 -11.52
C ASN A 35 10.81 14.07 -10.48
N LEU A 36 9.85 13.96 -9.56
CA LEU A 36 9.68 12.80 -8.72
C LEU A 36 9.58 11.57 -9.64
N GLU A 37 10.14 10.44 -9.21
CA GLU A 37 9.90 9.20 -9.96
C GLU A 37 8.38 8.96 -10.06
N PRO A 38 7.86 8.62 -11.25
CA PRO A 38 6.42 8.47 -11.43
C PRO A 38 5.94 7.30 -10.56
N VAL A 39 5.03 7.60 -9.65
CA VAL A 39 4.28 6.60 -8.88
C VAL A 39 3.69 5.60 -9.87
N VAL A 40 4.04 4.32 -9.72
CA VAL A 40 3.66 3.29 -10.70
C VAL A 40 2.22 2.85 -10.44
N VAL A 41 1.29 3.41 -11.21
CA VAL A 41 -0.08 2.92 -11.35
C VAL A 41 -0.09 1.81 -12.40
N SER A 42 -0.70 0.66 -12.09
CA SER A 42 -0.81 -0.43 -13.06
C SER A 42 -2.06 -1.26 -12.83
N GLN A 43 -2.68 -1.70 -13.92
CA GLN A 43 -3.73 -2.71 -13.91
C GLN A 43 -3.12 -4.05 -13.44
N VAL A 44 -3.78 -4.70 -12.48
CA VAL A 44 -3.40 -6.02 -11.98
C VAL A 44 -3.95 -7.09 -12.89
N LYS A 45 -5.27 -7.02 -13.12
CA LYS A 45 -6.02 -7.98 -13.89
C LYS A 45 -7.38 -7.39 -14.29
N ASP A 46 -7.78 -7.70 -15.51
CA ASP A 46 -9.15 -7.62 -15.99
C ASP A 46 -10.00 -8.62 -15.19
N ALA A 47 -10.72 -8.06 -14.20
CA ALA A 47 -11.55 -8.82 -13.30
C ALA A 47 -12.99 -8.88 -13.81
N ASP A 48 -13.49 -7.89 -14.57
CA ASP A 48 -14.92 -7.72 -14.89
C ASP A 48 -15.21 -7.44 -16.38
N PRO A 49 -14.96 -8.38 -17.31
CA PRO A 49 -15.08 -8.16 -18.76
C PRO A 49 -16.53 -8.01 -19.27
N GLY A 50 -17.24 -6.95 -18.88
CA GLY A 50 -18.65 -6.72 -19.17
C GLY A 50 -18.97 -5.26 -19.54
N ALA A 51 -19.02 -4.96 -20.83
CA ALA A 51 -19.65 -3.75 -21.33
C ALA A 51 -21.18 -3.84 -21.20
N GLY A 52 -21.77 -3.30 -20.12
CA GLY A 52 -23.23 -3.17 -20.07
C GLY A 52 -23.91 -3.04 -18.70
N ASP A 53 -23.18 -3.07 -17.61
CA ASP A 53 -23.82 -3.15 -16.30
C ASP A 53 -24.03 -1.73 -15.76
N GLY A 54 -25.28 -1.28 -15.83
CA GLY A 54 -25.69 -0.02 -15.21
C GLY A 54 -25.37 -0.10 -13.72
N ASP A 55 -24.60 0.87 -13.24
CA ASP A 55 -24.40 1.20 -11.83
C ASP A 55 -24.39 -0.02 -10.87
N PRO A 56 -23.21 -0.57 -10.52
CA PRO A 56 -23.10 -1.54 -9.43
C PRO A 56 -23.56 -0.98 -8.07
N LEU A 57 -23.83 0.33 -7.96
CA LEU A 57 -24.23 0.99 -6.71
C LEU A 57 -25.75 1.14 -6.52
N GLN A 58 -26.52 0.10 -6.82
CA GLN A 58 -27.87 -0.04 -6.26
C GLN A 58 -27.97 -1.33 -5.43
N GLY A 59 -27.08 -1.47 -4.45
CA GLY A 59 -27.11 -2.60 -3.53
C GLY A 59 -26.18 -2.52 -2.33
N GLY A 60 -25.75 -1.33 -1.92
CA GLY A 60 -24.89 -1.14 -0.75
C GLY A 60 -23.84 -0.08 -1.01
N ASN A 61 -24.20 1.18 -0.74
CA ASN A 61 -23.21 2.18 -0.37
C ASN A 61 -22.31 1.51 0.69
N ASN A 62 -20.98 1.59 0.64
CA ASN A 62 -20.15 1.07 1.73
C ASN A 62 -18.78 1.66 1.50
N ALA A 63 -18.62 2.93 1.89
CA ALA A 63 -17.33 3.59 1.79
C ALA A 63 -16.29 2.99 2.75
N ASP A 64 -16.73 2.27 3.80
CA ASP A 64 -15.82 1.72 4.83
C ASP A 64 -15.83 0.18 4.96
N GLN A 65 -16.73 -0.56 4.29
CA GLN A 65 -16.87 -2.02 4.52
C GLN A 65 -17.23 -2.90 3.30
N ALA A 66 -17.19 -2.34 2.08
CA ALA A 66 -17.17 -3.10 0.82
C ALA A 66 -15.77 -3.10 0.17
N GLY A 67 -14.74 -2.72 0.94
CA GLY A 67 -13.35 -2.88 0.54
C GLY A 67 -12.84 -4.26 0.90
N GLY A 68 -11.87 -4.77 0.14
CA GLY A 68 -11.20 -6.01 0.50
C GLY A 68 -10.42 -5.91 1.81
N VAL A 69 -9.94 -7.04 2.32
CA VAL A 69 -9.12 -7.15 3.52
C VAL A 69 -7.73 -7.70 3.20
N ASP A 70 -6.73 -7.27 3.96
CA ASP A 70 -5.39 -7.85 3.92
C ASP A 70 -5.36 -9.19 4.69
N LEU A 71 -4.99 -10.26 3.99
CA LEU A 71 -4.61 -11.55 4.57
C LEU A 71 -3.15 -11.86 4.24
N ASP A 72 -2.23 -11.48 5.13
CA ASP A 72 -0.79 -11.71 4.99
C ASP A 72 -0.19 -11.21 3.65
N GLY A 73 -0.60 -10.03 3.20
CA GLY A 73 -0.19 -9.40 1.94
C GLY A 73 -1.00 -9.85 0.72
N ILE A 74 -2.12 -10.55 0.94
CA ILE A 74 -3.07 -10.96 -0.12
C ILE A 74 -4.37 -10.20 0.11
N LEU A 75 -4.84 -9.50 -0.92
CA LEU A 75 -6.17 -8.88 -0.91
C LEU A 75 -7.23 -9.99 -1.05
N ILE A 76 -8.16 -10.06 -0.11
CA ILE A 76 -9.41 -10.83 -0.21
C ILE A 76 -10.55 -9.83 -0.41
N TYR A 77 -11.32 -9.97 -1.47
CA TYR A 77 -12.33 -8.97 -1.87
C TYR A 77 -13.44 -9.63 -2.69
N ASP A 78 -14.53 -8.92 -2.94
CA ASP A 78 -15.61 -9.36 -3.81
C ASP A 78 -15.42 -8.80 -5.24
N SER A 79 -15.83 -9.57 -6.25
CA SER A 79 -15.78 -9.12 -7.64
C SER A 79 -16.66 -10.00 -8.53
N ASN A 80 -17.01 -9.51 -9.72
CA ASN A 80 -17.72 -10.27 -10.75
C ASN A 80 -16.73 -10.65 -11.87
N ASP A 81 -16.82 -11.86 -12.44
CA ASP A 81 -16.00 -12.27 -13.61
C ASP A 81 -16.57 -11.86 -14.98
N GLY A 82 -17.68 -11.11 -15.01
CA GLY A 82 -18.15 -10.37 -16.19
C GLY A 82 -18.57 -11.22 -17.40
N PHE A 83 -18.68 -12.55 -17.27
CA PHE A 83 -18.94 -13.43 -18.41
C PHE A 83 -20.38 -13.35 -18.95
N THR A 84 -20.63 -12.53 -19.97
CA THR A 84 -21.95 -12.39 -20.63
C THR A 84 -22.49 -13.63 -21.36
N ASN A 85 -21.78 -14.77 -21.35
CA ASN A 85 -22.12 -15.99 -22.11
C ASN A 85 -22.92 -17.03 -21.30
N GLY A 86 -23.43 -16.67 -20.12
CA GLY A 86 -24.12 -17.58 -19.20
C GLY A 86 -23.18 -18.48 -18.39
N GLU A 87 -21.88 -18.15 -18.38
CA GLU A 87 -20.87 -18.68 -17.44
C GLU A 87 -20.50 -17.64 -16.36
N ASP A 88 -21.28 -16.55 -16.26
CA ASP A 88 -21.19 -15.51 -15.22
C ASP A 88 -21.37 -16.12 -13.83
N HIS A 89 -20.41 -15.90 -12.93
CA HIS A 89 -20.55 -16.33 -11.53
C HIS A 89 -21.10 -15.22 -10.64
N GLY A 90 -21.39 -14.02 -11.17
CA GLY A 90 -21.85 -12.88 -10.40
C GLY A 90 -20.81 -12.37 -9.40
N GLN A 91 -21.24 -11.52 -8.45
CA GLN A 91 -20.36 -10.99 -7.40
C GLN A 91 -20.06 -12.07 -6.35
N GLU A 92 -18.81 -12.53 -6.37
CA GLU A 92 -18.31 -13.67 -5.59
C GLU A 92 -17.01 -13.33 -4.87
N LEU A 93 -16.41 -14.29 -4.16
CA LEU A 93 -15.18 -14.09 -3.40
C LEU A 93 -13.93 -14.25 -4.28
N TRP A 94 -13.04 -13.26 -4.25
CA TRP A 94 -11.80 -13.20 -5.01
C TRP A 94 -10.58 -13.01 -4.12
N ARG A 95 -9.41 -13.26 -4.72
CA ARG A 95 -8.12 -12.91 -4.12
C ARG A 95 -7.18 -12.27 -5.12
N SER A 96 -6.24 -11.46 -4.63
CA SER A 96 -5.16 -10.85 -5.42
C SER A 96 -3.86 -10.72 -4.63
N ASP A 97 -2.73 -11.09 -5.23
CA ASP A 97 -1.38 -10.77 -4.72
C ASP A 97 -0.72 -9.62 -5.49
N GLY A 98 -1.50 -8.89 -6.30
CA GLY A 98 -1.00 -7.84 -7.18
C GLY A 98 -0.43 -8.33 -8.52
N THR A 99 -0.56 -9.62 -8.82
CA THR A 99 -0.18 -10.19 -10.13
C THR A 99 -1.36 -10.89 -10.81
N ASP A 100 -1.45 -10.80 -12.14
CA ASP A 100 -2.47 -11.51 -12.95
C ASP A 100 -2.58 -13.03 -12.64
N GLU A 101 -1.46 -13.73 -12.42
CA GLU A 101 -1.48 -15.16 -12.07
C GLU A 101 -2.02 -15.41 -10.64
N GLY A 102 -1.82 -14.46 -9.74
CA GLY A 102 -2.27 -14.49 -8.36
C GLY A 102 -3.60 -13.79 -8.10
N THR A 103 -4.27 -13.29 -9.14
CA THR A 103 -5.61 -12.71 -9.06
C THR A 103 -6.64 -13.65 -9.67
N TYR A 104 -7.56 -14.19 -8.88
CA TYR A 104 -8.57 -15.14 -9.38
C TYR A 104 -9.77 -15.30 -8.44
N LEU A 105 -10.90 -15.74 -9.00
CA LEU A 105 -12.10 -16.19 -8.28
C LEU A 105 -11.71 -17.26 -7.27
N LEU A 106 -11.75 -16.91 -5.99
CA LEU A 106 -11.34 -17.78 -4.91
C LEU A 106 -12.36 -18.90 -4.72
N LYS A 107 -13.65 -18.56 -4.78
CA LYS A 107 -14.77 -19.51 -4.73
C LYS A 107 -16.06 -18.91 -5.29
N ASP A 108 -16.72 -19.67 -6.15
CA ASP A 108 -18.15 -19.52 -6.49
C ASP A 108 -18.97 -20.09 -5.32
N ILE A 109 -19.45 -19.21 -4.45
CA ILE A 109 -20.21 -19.56 -3.25
C ILE A 109 -21.68 -19.78 -3.63
N SER A 110 -22.27 -18.84 -4.37
CA SER A 110 -23.66 -18.90 -4.81
C SER A 110 -23.74 -19.57 -6.18
N VAL A 111 -23.69 -20.91 -6.19
CA VAL A 111 -23.51 -21.67 -7.43
C VAL A 111 -24.61 -21.40 -8.46
N GLY A 112 -24.19 -21.06 -9.68
CA GLY A 112 -25.04 -20.96 -10.88
C GLY A 112 -25.08 -19.55 -11.47
N ALA A 113 -25.26 -19.44 -12.78
CA ALA A 113 -25.24 -18.15 -13.47
C ALA A 113 -26.64 -17.50 -13.57
N PRO A 114 -26.82 -16.20 -13.28
CA PRO A 114 -25.90 -15.24 -12.64
C PRO A 114 -26.30 -15.03 -11.17
N ASN A 115 -26.00 -15.99 -10.29
CA ASN A 115 -26.23 -15.81 -8.86
C ASN A 115 -25.05 -15.03 -8.25
N SER A 116 -25.25 -14.34 -7.14
CA SER A 116 -24.18 -13.66 -6.43
C SER A 116 -24.25 -14.00 -4.96
N SER A 117 -23.09 -14.17 -4.34
CA SER A 117 -22.98 -14.43 -2.90
C SER A 117 -22.86 -13.16 -2.06
N LEU A 118 -22.61 -12.01 -2.70
CA LEU A 118 -22.49 -10.70 -2.06
C LEU A 118 -21.60 -10.72 -0.80
N PRO A 119 -20.34 -11.19 -0.87
CA PRO A 119 -19.50 -11.30 0.30
C PRO A 119 -19.29 -9.94 0.98
N SER A 120 -19.37 -9.88 2.31
CA SER A 120 -19.22 -8.65 3.07
C SER A 120 -18.75 -8.91 4.50
N TRP A 121 -18.39 -7.87 5.24
CA TRP A 121 -17.91 -7.94 6.63
C TRP A 121 -16.64 -8.77 6.81
N TYR A 122 -15.61 -8.48 6.00
CA TYR A 122 -14.34 -9.17 6.10
C TYR A 122 -13.63 -8.84 7.42
N THR A 123 -13.26 -9.86 8.19
CA THR A 123 -12.54 -9.72 9.47
C THR A 123 -11.44 -10.77 9.57
N GLU A 124 -10.19 -10.34 9.70
CA GLU A 124 -9.08 -11.24 10.03
C GLU A 124 -9.19 -11.69 11.49
N PHE A 125 -9.16 -12.99 11.72
CA PHE A 125 -9.15 -13.58 13.04
C PHE A 125 -8.39 -14.91 13.02
N LYS A 126 -7.24 -14.94 13.72
CA LYS A 126 -6.40 -16.14 13.93
C LYS A 126 -5.90 -16.78 12.63
N GLY A 127 -5.49 -15.96 11.66
CA GLY A 127 -4.93 -16.38 10.37
C GLY A 127 -5.97 -16.79 9.33
N MET A 128 -7.24 -16.41 9.55
CA MET A 128 -8.35 -16.64 8.64
C MET A 128 -9.11 -15.33 8.45
N VAL A 129 -9.64 -15.09 7.26
CA VAL A 129 -10.65 -14.05 7.04
C VAL A 129 -12.03 -14.67 7.22
N TYR A 130 -12.80 -14.15 8.17
CA TYR A 130 -14.22 -14.41 8.34
C TYR A 130 -15.02 -13.37 7.57
N PHE A 131 -16.14 -13.79 6.98
CA PHE A 131 -17.01 -12.91 6.20
C PHE A 131 -18.40 -13.52 6.13
N THR A 132 -19.36 -12.75 5.64
CA THR A 132 -20.72 -13.24 5.38
C THR A 132 -20.97 -13.36 3.91
N ALA A 133 -21.71 -14.38 3.49
CA ALA A 133 -22.06 -14.58 2.09
C ALA A 133 -23.34 -15.41 1.94
N LEU A 134 -24.15 -15.06 0.95
CA LEU A 134 -25.33 -15.78 0.50
C LEU A 134 -24.91 -17.05 -0.24
N LYS A 135 -25.30 -18.22 0.27
CA LYS A 135 -25.00 -19.50 -0.38
C LYS A 135 -26.06 -19.92 -1.39
N ASP A 136 -27.33 -19.86 -0.98
CA ASP A 136 -28.49 -20.19 -1.79
C ASP A 136 -29.77 -19.70 -1.08
N SER A 137 -30.92 -19.78 -1.74
CA SER A 137 -32.20 -19.32 -1.18
C SER A 137 -32.74 -20.17 -0.02
N LEU A 138 -32.14 -21.34 0.26
CA LEU A 138 -32.53 -22.21 1.38
C LEU A 138 -31.67 -21.96 2.62
N THR A 139 -30.38 -21.67 2.42
CA THR A 139 -29.38 -21.43 3.47
C THR A 139 -29.30 -19.96 3.86
N GLY A 140 -29.50 -19.03 2.92
CA GLY A 140 -29.38 -17.59 3.19
C GLY A 140 -27.93 -17.11 3.33
N ILE A 141 -27.77 -15.91 3.92
CA ILE A 141 -26.48 -15.30 4.27
C ILE A 141 -26.03 -15.89 5.61
N GLU A 142 -24.86 -16.52 5.59
CA GLU A 142 -24.26 -17.22 6.73
C GLU A 142 -22.79 -16.82 6.93
N MET A 143 -22.15 -17.31 8.00
CA MET A 143 -20.73 -17.04 8.26
C MET A 143 -19.82 -18.01 7.52
N TRP A 144 -18.93 -17.45 6.71
CA TRP A 144 -17.89 -18.14 5.96
C TRP A 144 -16.50 -17.77 6.49
N ARG A 145 -15.51 -18.58 6.11
CA ARG A 145 -14.10 -18.25 6.35
C ARG A 145 -13.19 -18.69 5.21
N THR A 146 -12.01 -18.07 5.11
CA THR A 146 -10.97 -18.42 4.14
C THR A 146 -9.56 -18.22 4.70
N ASP A 147 -8.64 -19.09 4.29
CA ASP A 147 -7.18 -18.94 4.48
C ASP A 147 -6.50 -18.32 3.23
N GLY A 148 -7.29 -17.78 2.30
CA GLY A 148 -6.83 -17.27 1.01
C GLY A 148 -6.61 -18.36 -0.04
N THR A 149 -6.99 -19.62 0.22
CA THR A 149 -6.97 -20.72 -0.74
C THR A 149 -8.39 -21.24 -1.04
N THR A 150 -8.59 -21.78 -2.25
CA THR A 150 -9.89 -22.35 -2.64
C THR A 150 -10.27 -23.53 -1.74
N GLU A 151 -9.29 -24.36 -1.35
CA GLU A 151 -9.53 -25.49 -0.44
C GLU A 151 -9.85 -25.07 1.00
N GLY A 152 -9.29 -23.96 1.49
CA GLY A 152 -9.54 -23.43 2.83
C GLY A 152 -10.70 -22.44 2.93
N THR A 153 -11.41 -22.19 1.81
CA THR A 153 -12.62 -21.37 1.78
C THR A 153 -13.86 -22.23 2.02
N GLU A 154 -14.56 -22.06 3.14
CA GLU A 154 -15.70 -22.91 3.53
C GLU A 154 -16.75 -22.16 4.35
N LEU A 155 -17.97 -22.69 4.35
CA LEU A 155 -19.03 -22.27 5.28
C LEU A 155 -18.54 -22.63 6.69
N PHE A 156 -18.40 -21.63 7.54
CA PHE A 156 -17.88 -21.80 8.89
C PHE A 156 -18.98 -22.21 9.86
N PHE A 157 -20.08 -21.45 9.88
CA PHE A 157 -21.19 -21.68 10.79
C PHE A 157 -22.50 -21.32 10.11
N ASP A 158 -23.47 -22.22 10.24
CA ASP A 158 -24.84 -22.07 9.73
C ASP A 158 -25.74 -21.83 10.95
N PHE A 159 -26.30 -20.64 11.05
CA PHE A 159 -27.14 -20.25 12.20
C PHE A 159 -28.56 -20.82 12.11
N ASN A 160 -28.93 -21.53 11.03
CA ASN A 160 -30.30 -21.90 10.70
C ASN A 160 -30.50 -23.42 10.51
N GLU A 161 -30.20 -24.23 11.53
CA GLU A 161 -30.45 -25.67 11.44
C GLU A 161 -31.96 -26.04 11.40
N VAL A 162 -32.89 -25.10 11.67
CA VAL A 162 -34.32 -25.41 11.93
C VAL A 162 -35.35 -24.58 11.14
N ILE A 163 -35.09 -23.33 10.75
CA ILE A 163 -36.04 -22.49 9.99
C ILE A 163 -35.38 -21.79 8.79
N PHE A 164 -36.12 -21.62 7.70
CA PHE A 164 -35.67 -21.05 6.41
C PHE A 164 -35.42 -19.54 6.48
N GLU A 165 -34.63 -19.10 7.43
CA GLU A 165 -34.21 -17.70 7.57
C GLU A 165 -32.69 -17.60 7.45
N SER A 166 -32.18 -16.39 7.31
CA SER A 166 -30.75 -16.11 7.14
C SER A 166 -30.14 -15.72 8.47
N GLY A 167 -28.97 -16.25 8.82
CA GLY A 167 -28.25 -15.90 10.04
C GLY A 167 -27.80 -14.45 10.04
N ALA A 168 -27.43 -13.95 8.85
CA ALA A 168 -26.99 -12.59 8.56
C ALA A 168 -26.09 -11.96 9.65
N PRO A 169 -24.96 -12.61 10.01
CA PRO A 169 -24.03 -12.04 10.97
C PRO A 169 -23.58 -10.64 10.54
N VAL A 170 -23.41 -9.73 11.49
CA VAL A 170 -22.86 -8.39 11.23
C VAL A 170 -21.91 -7.97 12.34
N ASN A 171 -21.12 -6.95 12.06
CA ASN A 171 -20.30 -6.26 13.05
C ASN A 171 -19.32 -7.23 13.76
N LEU A 172 -18.67 -8.07 12.96
CA LEU A 172 -17.66 -9.05 13.36
C LEU A 172 -16.48 -8.32 14.03
N THR A 173 -16.37 -8.50 15.34
CA THR A 173 -15.49 -7.69 16.21
C THR A 173 -14.60 -8.59 17.04
N VAL A 174 -13.28 -8.46 16.86
CA VAL A 174 -12.30 -9.23 17.63
C VAL A 174 -11.99 -8.50 18.95
N VAL A 175 -12.17 -9.20 20.08
CA VAL A 175 -11.77 -8.73 21.42
C VAL A 175 -10.93 -9.82 22.07
N GLY A 176 -9.62 -9.55 22.20
CA GLY A 176 -8.65 -10.54 22.64
C GLY A 176 -8.63 -11.77 21.72
N ASP A 177 -8.78 -12.96 22.31
CA ASP A 177 -8.79 -14.25 21.59
C ASP A 177 -10.18 -14.70 21.13
N THR A 178 -11.19 -13.83 21.17
CA THR A 178 -12.59 -14.15 20.83
C THR A 178 -13.14 -13.13 19.84
N MET A 179 -13.91 -13.60 18.86
CA MET A 179 -14.67 -12.73 17.96
C MET A 179 -16.13 -12.71 18.39
N TYR A 180 -16.69 -11.52 18.55
CA TYR A 180 -18.09 -11.24 18.88
C TYR A 180 -18.80 -10.69 17.66
N PHE A 181 -20.08 -10.98 17.51
CA PHE A 181 -20.87 -10.53 16.37
C PHE A 181 -22.35 -10.60 16.72
N LEU A 182 -23.15 -9.95 15.89
CA LEU A 182 -24.61 -9.97 15.99
C LEU A 182 -25.18 -10.87 14.90
N ALA A 183 -26.00 -11.86 15.25
CA ALA A 183 -26.61 -12.77 14.28
C ALA A 183 -28.04 -13.09 14.67
N ASN A 184 -28.89 -13.33 13.67
CA ASN A 184 -30.28 -13.74 13.88
C ASN A 184 -30.33 -15.07 14.63
N SER A 185 -31.24 -15.16 15.61
CA SER A 185 -31.59 -16.44 16.22
C SER A 185 -32.81 -17.06 15.54
N ASP A 186 -32.95 -18.38 15.70
CA ASP A 186 -33.98 -19.26 15.17
C ASP A 186 -35.40 -19.05 15.76
N GLY A 187 -35.69 -17.86 16.29
CA GLY A 187 -36.95 -17.56 16.97
C GLY A 187 -37.21 -18.41 18.22
N LEU A 188 -36.23 -19.16 18.73
CA LEU A 188 -36.34 -19.92 19.98
C LEU A 188 -36.17 -19.02 21.19
N GLY A 189 -37.22 -18.26 21.50
CA GLY A 189 -37.29 -17.43 22.70
C GLY A 189 -38.71 -17.00 23.09
N GLY A 190 -39.69 -17.27 22.21
CA GLY A 190 -41.06 -16.77 22.34
C GLY A 190 -41.25 -15.36 21.75
N ASP A 191 -40.27 -14.84 21.03
CA ASP A 191 -40.32 -13.51 20.41
C ASP A 191 -41.12 -13.52 19.11
N ALA A 192 -41.82 -12.41 18.84
CA ALA A 192 -42.71 -12.27 17.69
C ALA A 192 -41.97 -11.91 16.38
N PHE A 193 -40.66 -11.61 16.46
CA PHE A 193 -39.84 -11.12 15.36
C PHE A 193 -38.43 -11.72 15.45
N VAL A 194 -37.76 -11.85 14.30
CA VAL A 194 -36.32 -12.17 14.24
C VAL A 194 -35.55 -11.01 14.83
N SER A 195 -34.72 -11.32 15.81
CA SER A 195 -33.91 -10.39 16.58
C SER A 195 -32.44 -10.76 16.40
N LYS A 196 -31.56 -9.75 16.30
CA LYS A 196 -30.11 -9.97 16.26
C LYS A 196 -29.61 -10.19 17.68
N GLU A 197 -29.13 -11.39 17.93
CA GLU A 197 -28.57 -11.81 19.22
C GLU A 197 -27.07 -11.58 19.28
N LEU A 198 -26.53 -11.48 20.50
CA LEU A 198 -25.09 -11.37 20.72
C LEU A 198 -24.46 -12.75 20.78
N TRP A 199 -23.54 -13.02 19.86
CA TRP A 199 -22.82 -14.28 19.73
C TRP A 199 -21.31 -14.10 19.90
N LYS A 200 -20.62 -15.22 20.14
CA LYS A 200 -19.16 -15.29 20.16
C LYS A 200 -18.63 -16.54 19.48
N THR A 201 -17.38 -16.48 19.03
CA THR A 201 -16.61 -17.62 18.52
C THR A 201 -15.13 -17.53 18.90
N ASP A 202 -14.52 -18.67 19.21
CA ASP A 202 -13.07 -18.80 19.40
C ASP A 202 -12.33 -19.16 18.09
N GLY A 203 -13.06 -19.24 16.98
CA GLY A 203 -12.59 -19.67 15.67
C GLY A 203 -12.96 -21.12 15.34
N THR A 204 -13.64 -21.83 16.25
CA THR A 204 -14.16 -23.18 16.06
C THR A 204 -15.68 -23.23 16.07
N VAL A 205 -16.28 -24.16 15.33
CA VAL A 205 -17.73 -24.39 15.33
C VAL A 205 -18.22 -24.72 16.74
N ALA A 206 -17.47 -25.54 17.50
CA ALA A 206 -17.84 -25.94 18.86
C ALA A 206 -17.75 -24.80 19.88
N GLY A 207 -16.86 -23.83 19.67
CA GLY A 207 -16.75 -22.62 20.48
C GLY A 207 -17.64 -21.47 20.02
N THR A 208 -18.48 -21.69 18.99
CA THR A 208 -19.42 -20.69 18.50
C THR A 208 -20.74 -20.81 19.27
N THR A 209 -21.04 -19.83 20.12
CA THR A 209 -22.16 -19.89 21.07
C THR A 209 -22.78 -18.51 21.30
N MET A 210 -24.07 -18.47 21.59
CA MET A 210 -24.76 -17.25 22.01
C MET A 210 -24.25 -16.79 23.38
N VAL A 211 -23.99 -15.49 23.53
CA VAL A 211 -23.61 -14.85 24.80
C VAL A 211 -24.85 -14.47 25.58
N LYS A 212 -25.84 -13.88 24.90
CA LYS A 212 -27.08 -13.42 25.53
C LYS A 212 -28.23 -13.44 24.52
N ASP A 213 -29.38 -13.90 25.01
CA ASP A 213 -30.69 -13.73 24.39
C ASP A 213 -31.21 -12.31 24.67
N ILE A 214 -31.16 -11.49 23.64
CA ILE A 214 -31.50 -10.08 23.55
C ILE A 214 -32.98 -9.97 23.15
N LYS A 215 -33.84 -10.03 24.17
CA LYS A 215 -35.30 -9.94 24.00
C LYS A 215 -35.74 -8.53 23.61
N SER A 216 -35.83 -8.28 22.32
CA SER A 216 -36.21 -6.98 21.77
C SER A 216 -37.53 -7.04 21.01
N SER A 217 -38.34 -5.99 21.13
CA SER A 217 -39.52 -5.78 20.29
C SER A 217 -39.18 -5.18 18.91
N SER A 218 -37.90 -5.09 18.57
CA SER A 218 -37.38 -4.52 17.32
C SER A 218 -36.37 -5.48 16.69
N THR A 219 -36.38 -5.57 15.36
CA THR A 219 -35.48 -6.42 14.56
C THR A 219 -34.00 -5.99 14.60
N ASN A 220 -33.73 -4.87 15.27
CA ASN A 220 -32.57 -4.01 15.10
C ASN A 220 -32.13 -3.50 16.47
N ALA A 221 -32.01 -4.44 17.39
CA ALA A 221 -31.93 -4.11 18.78
C ALA A 221 -30.52 -3.72 19.20
N ALA A 222 -29.50 -4.36 18.64
CA ALA A 222 -28.10 -4.16 19.00
C ALA A 222 -27.25 -3.71 17.80
N TYR A 223 -26.25 -2.85 18.06
CA TYR A 223 -25.26 -2.35 17.09
C TYR A 223 -23.95 -1.93 17.77
N ASN A 224 -22.92 -1.64 16.96
CA ASN A 224 -21.67 -0.96 17.37
C ASN A 224 -20.88 -1.70 18.44
N LEU A 225 -20.60 -3.00 18.23
CA LEU A 225 -19.64 -3.75 19.03
C LEU A 225 -18.28 -3.06 18.94
N THR A 226 -17.90 -2.37 20.01
CA THR A 226 -16.66 -1.57 20.08
C THR A 226 -15.75 -2.16 21.15
N PRO A 227 -14.57 -2.69 20.80
CA PRO A 227 -13.62 -3.24 21.77
C PRO A 227 -13.25 -2.23 22.86
N TYR A 228 -13.22 -2.69 24.12
CA TYR A 228 -12.88 -1.91 25.30
C TYR A 228 -12.13 -2.77 26.33
N GLY A 229 -10.80 -2.84 26.20
CA GLY A 229 -9.99 -3.75 27.00
C GLY A 229 -10.39 -5.21 26.74
N ASP A 230 -10.72 -5.95 27.80
CA ASP A 230 -11.22 -7.33 27.72
C ASP A 230 -12.76 -7.41 27.53
N SER A 231 -13.42 -6.24 27.46
CA SER A 231 -14.86 -6.09 27.27
C SER A 231 -15.14 -5.40 25.94
N PHE A 232 -16.41 -5.15 25.64
CA PHE A 232 -16.82 -4.28 24.54
C PHE A 232 -18.09 -3.53 24.90
N PHE A 233 -18.20 -2.31 24.36
CA PHE A 233 -19.44 -1.56 24.37
C PHE A 233 -20.28 -1.90 23.16
N PHE A 234 -21.59 -1.69 23.29
CA PHE A 234 -22.53 -1.78 22.20
C PHE A 234 -23.77 -0.96 22.54
N THR A 235 -24.55 -0.64 21.51
CA THR A 235 -25.87 -0.05 21.70
C THR A 235 -26.88 -1.17 21.82
N TYR A 236 -27.88 -1.02 22.70
CA TYR A 236 -29.01 -1.94 22.75
C TYR A 236 -30.33 -1.22 23.04
N LYS A 237 -31.36 -1.54 22.27
CA LYS A 237 -32.74 -1.09 22.45
C LYS A 237 -33.53 -2.03 23.33
N ASP A 238 -33.56 -1.70 24.62
CA ASP A 238 -34.38 -2.39 25.59
C ASP A 238 -35.88 -2.05 25.40
N PRO A 239 -36.81 -3.01 25.57
CA PRO A 239 -38.25 -2.75 25.47
C PRO A 239 -38.79 -1.69 26.45
N THR A 240 -38.10 -1.46 27.56
CA THR A 240 -38.51 -0.57 28.65
C THR A 240 -37.84 0.79 28.56
N ASP A 241 -36.52 0.79 28.36
CA ASP A 241 -35.67 1.98 28.49
C ASP A 241 -35.27 2.59 27.13
N GLY A 242 -35.65 1.98 26.00
CA GLY A 242 -35.22 2.46 24.69
C GLY A 242 -33.76 2.09 24.38
N LYS A 243 -33.15 2.78 23.41
CA LYS A 243 -31.78 2.52 22.96
C LYS A 243 -30.75 3.21 23.82
N GLU A 244 -29.95 2.41 24.51
CA GLU A 244 -29.00 2.84 25.53
C GLU A 244 -27.61 2.23 25.35
N LEU A 245 -26.64 2.71 26.14
CA LEU A 245 -25.26 2.21 26.17
C LEU A 245 -25.16 0.94 27.03
N TRP A 246 -24.62 -0.13 26.45
CA TRP A 246 -24.41 -1.41 27.11
C TRP A 246 -22.95 -1.84 27.05
N ILE A 247 -22.54 -2.66 28.00
CA ILE A 247 -21.21 -3.27 28.07
C ILE A 247 -21.34 -4.78 28.25
N SER A 248 -20.40 -5.54 27.68
CA SER A 248 -20.28 -6.98 27.86
C SER A 248 -18.82 -7.40 28.03
N ASP A 249 -18.58 -8.37 28.90
CA ASP A 249 -17.31 -9.10 29.03
C ASP A 249 -17.33 -10.45 28.28
N GLY A 250 -18.35 -10.66 27.43
CA GLY A 250 -18.58 -11.92 26.72
C GLY A 250 -19.28 -13.02 27.53
N THR A 251 -19.79 -12.68 28.72
CA THR A 251 -20.66 -13.53 29.54
C THR A 251 -22.06 -12.93 29.67
N GLU A 252 -23.08 -13.77 29.84
CA GLU A 252 -24.45 -13.31 30.07
C GLU A 252 -24.55 -12.39 31.31
N SER A 253 -23.87 -12.76 32.40
CA SER A 253 -23.88 -11.99 33.65
C SER A 253 -23.14 -10.65 33.57
N GLY A 254 -22.09 -10.57 32.75
CA GLY A 254 -21.35 -9.33 32.53
C GLY A 254 -21.99 -8.43 31.47
N THR A 255 -23.07 -8.88 30.81
CA THR A 255 -23.76 -8.11 29.78
C THR A 255 -24.92 -7.29 30.35
N HIS A 256 -24.69 -5.99 30.54
CA HIS A 256 -25.64 -5.10 31.22
C HIS A 256 -25.60 -3.65 30.70
N MET A 257 -26.70 -2.91 30.94
CA MET A 257 -26.79 -1.49 30.62
C MET A 257 -25.83 -0.73 31.53
N VAL A 258 -25.03 0.16 30.93
CA VAL A 258 -24.08 0.98 31.68
C VAL A 258 -24.83 2.09 32.41
N LYS A 259 -25.74 2.76 31.70
CA LYS A 259 -26.59 3.84 32.19
C LYS A 259 -27.78 4.03 31.27
N ASN A 260 -28.96 4.26 31.83
CA ASN A 260 -30.10 4.82 31.10
C ASN A 260 -29.88 6.33 30.96
N ILE A 261 -29.58 6.78 29.74
CA ILE A 261 -29.31 8.18 29.39
C ILE A 261 -30.61 8.86 28.96
N GLY A 262 -31.43 8.18 28.14
CA GLY A 262 -32.68 8.73 27.64
C GLY A 262 -33.72 9.00 28.73
N PRO A 263 -34.50 10.08 28.65
CA PRO A 263 -35.53 10.34 29.64
C PRO A 263 -36.72 9.38 29.47
N GLY A 264 -36.92 8.49 30.44
CA GLY A 264 -38.05 7.55 30.46
C GLY A 264 -37.81 6.37 29.52
N SER A 265 -38.66 6.21 28.49
CA SER A 265 -38.54 5.18 27.45
C SER A 265 -38.04 5.76 26.11
N ALA A 266 -37.41 6.92 26.16
CA ALA A 266 -36.84 7.58 24.98
C ALA A 266 -35.46 7.00 24.69
N ASP A 267 -35.06 6.98 23.41
CA ASP A 267 -33.73 6.53 23.03
C ASP A 267 -32.67 7.56 23.48
N GLY A 268 -31.74 7.16 24.34
CA GLY A 268 -30.61 7.98 24.78
C GLY A 268 -29.48 8.10 23.75
N LEU A 269 -29.40 7.19 22.79
CA LEU A 269 -28.39 7.19 21.71
C LEU A 269 -29.02 7.52 20.35
N PRO A 270 -28.38 8.34 19.49
CA PRO A 270 -28.89 8.67 18.16
C PRO A 270 -28.96 7.42 17.27
N TYR A 271 -29.93 7.34 16.35
CA TYR A 271 -29.86 6.34 15.28
C TYR A 271 -28.77 6.74 14.30
N PRO A 272 -27.95 5.77 13.85
CA PRO A 272 -27.02 6.08 12.78
C PRO A 272 -27.83 6.56 11.57
N SER A 273 -27.34 7.60 10.89
CA SER A 273 -28.02 8.22 9.73
C SER A 273 -28.23 7.24 8.58
N SER A 274 -27.43 6.17 8.54
CA SER A 274 -27.55 5.02 7.66
C SER A 274 -27.10 3.76 8.40
N TYR A 275 -27.37 2.56 7.87
CA TYR A 275 -26.86 1.30 8.42
C TYR A 275 -25.32 1.17 8.41
N GLN A 276 -24.62 2.17 7.89
CA GLN A 276 -23.21 2.13 7.49
C GLN A 276 -22.35 3.18 8.20
N ASP A 277 -23.00 4.13 8.88
CA ASP A 277 -22.34 5.10 9.76
C ASP A 277 -22.15 4.45 11.14
N GLU A 278 -21.26 3.48 11.24
CA GLU A 278 -21.12 2.62 12.45
C GLU A 278 -20.27 3.21 13.58
N ASN A 279 -19.75 4.44 13.46
CA ASN A 279 -18.72 4.94 14.39
C ASN A 279 -19.16 6.12 15.25
N ASP A 280 -20.26 5.95 15.99
CA ASP A 280 -20.59 6.85 17.10
C ASP A 280 -19.73 6.59 18.34
N PHE A 281 -18.97 5.48 18.39
CA PHE A 281 -18.21 5.02 19.55
C PHE A 281 -16.70 5.04 19.26
N TYR A 282 -15.93 5.66 20.14
CA TYR A 282 -14.46 5.65 20.05
C TYR A 282 -13.81 5.43 21.41
N VAL A 283 -12.90 4.46 21.50
CA VAL A 283 -12.16 4.20 22.74
C VAL A 283 -10.79 4.86 22.68
N PHE A 284 -10.55 5.81 23.58
CA PHE A 284 -9.30 6.54 23.71
C PHE A 284 -8.86 6.58 25.17
N ASN A 285 -7.61 6.20 25.46
CA ASN A 285 -7.05 6.18 26.81
C ASN A 285 -7.92 5.44 27.85
N GLY A 286 -8.56 4.34 27.43
CA GLY A 286 -9.44 3.56 28.30
C GLY A 286 -10.75 4.26 28.65
N LEU A 287 -11.18 5.23 27.85
CA LEU A 287 -12.48 5.88 27.94
C LEU A 287 -13.20 5.73 26.60
N LEU A 288 -14.49 5.41 26.63
CA LEU A 288 -15.36 5.51 25.47
C LEU A 288 -15.82 6.96 25.31
N PHE A 289 -15.72 7.50 24.10
CA PHE A 289 -16.31 8.75 23.65
C PHE A 289 -17.44 8.44 22.67
N PHE A 290 -18.59 9.10 22.84
CA PHE A 290 -19.77 8.82 22.03
C PHE A 290 -20.81 9.93 22.08
N GLU A 291 -21.78 9.89 21.17
CA GLU A 291 -22.94 10.77 21.19
C GLU A 291 -24.08 10.23 22.05
N ALA A 292 -24.70 11.09 22.85
CA ALA A 292 -25.94 10.75 23.54
C ALA A 292 -26.81 11.99 23.83
N ASN A 293 -28.08 11.73 24.09
CA ASN A 293 -29.11 12.74 24.37
C ASN A 293 -29.92 12.36 25.61
N ASP A 294 -29.78 13.15 26.67
CA ASP A 294 -30.51 12.98 27.94
C ASP A 294 -31.82 13.77 28.00
N GLY A 295 -32.29 14.27 26.84
CA GLY A 295 -33.41 15.18 26.70
C GLY A 295 -33.02 16.65 26.58
N SER A 296 -31.73 16.99 26.75
CA SER A 296 -31.21 18.35 26.56
C SER A 296 -30.67 18.64 25.15
N GLY A 297 -30.53 17.61 24.30
CA GLY A 297 -29.88 17.68 23.00
C GLY A 297 -28.81 16.59 22.86
N THR A 298 -28.40 16.29 21.63
CA THR A 298 -27.28 15.37 21.37
C THR A 298 -25.97 16.09 21.65
N GLU A 299 -25.13 15.51 22.51
CA GLU A 299 -23.86 16.08 22.96
C GLU A 299 -22.76 15.00 22.99
N LEU A 300 -21.50 15.40 23.24
CA LEU A 300 -20.40 14.46 23.46
C LEU A 300 -20.45 13.92 24.90
N TRP A 301 -20.49 12.60 25.02
CA TRP A 301 -20.48 11.84 26.25
C TRP A 301 -19.19 11.05 26.39
N ARG A 302 -18.86 10.71 27.64
CA ARG A 302 -17.79 9.77 27.94
C ARG A 302 -18.25 8.66 28.87
N SER A 303 -17.62 7.50 28.81
CA SER A 303 -17.80 6.38 29.74
C SER A 303 -16.47 5.69 30.07
N ASP A 304 -16.32 5.26 31.33
CA ASP A 304 -15.27 4.34 31.80
C ASP A 304 -15.80 2.90 31.98
N GLY A 305 -17.00 2.61 31.46
CA GLY A 305 -17.69 1.34 31.62
C GLY A 305 -18.58 1.27 32.87
N THR A 306 -18.59 2.31 33.71
CA THR A 306 -19.44 2.38 34.90
C THR A 306 -20.53 3.44 34.77
N GLY A 307 -21.67 3.23 35.42
CA GLY A 307 -22.74 4.24 35.49
C GLY A 307 -22.27 5.61 36.00
N PRO A 308 -21.52 5.71 37.12
CA PRO A 308 -20.98 6.97 37.60
C PRO A 308 -19.96 7.64 36.67
N GLY A 309 -19.14 6.86 35.95
CA GLY A 309 -18.20 7.37 34.97
C GLY A 309 -18.81 7.64 33.60
N THR A 310 -20.12 7.40 33.43
CA THR A 310 -20.87 7.69 32.21
C THR A 310 -21.64 9.00 32.33
N PHE A 311 -21.18 10.04 31.66
CA PHE A 311 -21.80 11.36 31.73
C PHE A 311 -21.46 12.24 30.53
N GLN A 312 -22.28 13.28 30.33
CA GLN A 312 -22.03 14.30 29.31
C GLN A 312 -20.66 14.94 29.56
N PHE A 313 -19.73 14.68 28.65
CA PHE A 313 -18.33 15.02 28.82
C PHE A 313 -18.12 16.53 28.79
N LYS A 314 -18.77 17.18 27.81
CA LYS A 314 -18.73 18.61 27.61
C LYS A 314 -19.96 19.01 26.80
N ASP A 315 -20.66 20.04 27.28
CA ASP A 315 -21.59 20.81 26.44
C ASP A 315 -20.74 21.63 25.48
N ILE A 316 -20.69 21.20 24.21
CA ILE A 316 -19.85 21.86 23.20
C ILE A 316 -20.62 23.01 22.52
N ASN A 317 -21.96 23.05 22.66
CA ASN A 317 -22.82 24.11 22.14
C ASN A 317 -23.78 24.68 23.20
N GLY A 318 -23.44 25.83 23.79
CA GLY A 318 -24.32 26.55 24.72
C GLY A 318 -25.60 27.16 24.12
N THR A 319 -26.09 26.69 22.97
CA THR A 319 -27.36 27.14 22.35
C THR A 319 -28.38 26.01 22.28
N ALA A 320 -29.61 26.30 22.70
CA ALA A 320 -30.73 25.37 22.88
C ALA A 320 -31.32 24.71 21.61
N GLY A 321 -30.53 24.52 20.56
CA GLY A 321 -30.88 23.72 19.38
C GLY A 321 -29.84 22.62 19.25
N GLY A 322 -30.29 21.36 19.35
CA GLY A 322 -29.40 20.19 19.38
C GLY A 322 -28.37 20.18 18.26
N SER A 323 -27.21 19.59 18.58
CA SER A 323 -26.07 19.42 17.67
C SER A 323 -26.42 18.51 16.48
N MET A 324 -25.77 18.76 15.33
CA MET A 324 -25.81 17.87 14.16
C MET A 324 -24.67 16.84 14.20
N GLY A 325 -24.42 16.19 15.35
CA GLY A 325 -23.54 15.02 15.49
C GLY A 325 -22.08 15.16 15.02
N PHE A 326 -21.31 14.08 15.19
CA PHE A 326 -19.97 13.84 14.71
C PHE A 326 -20.07 13.55 13.21
N GLY A 327 -19.86 14.58 12.39
CA GLY A 327 -19.72 14.40 10.94
C GLY A 327 -18.33 13.90 10.51
N GLY A 328 -17.46 13.43 11.42
CA GLY A 328 -16.07 13.13 11.08
C GLY A 328 -15.42 12.06 11.97
N GLN A 329 -14.43 11.38 11.38
CA GLN A 329 -13.66 10.31 12.01
C GLN A 329 -12.80 10.82 13.17
N PHE A 330 -12.65 9.98 14.19
CA PHE A 330 -11.73 10.14 15.30
C PHE A 330 -10.31 9.73 14.90
N THR A 331 -9.34 10.62 15.11
CA THR A 331 -7.92 10.33 14.82
C THR A 331 -7.05 10.60 16.05
N GLU A 332 -6.23 9.64 16.45
CA GLU A 332 -5.24 9.81 17.53
C GLU A 332 -3.90 10.31 17.01
N LEU A 333 -3.37 11.37 17.62
CA LEU A 333 -2.01 11.86 17.38
C LEU A 333 -1.39 12.34 18.70
N ASN A 334 -0.15 11.92 18.99
CA ASN A 334 0.64 12.41 20.13
C ASN A 334 -0.05 12.32 21.51
N GLY A 335 -0.93 11.33 21.71
CA GLY A 335 -1.66 11.15 22.96
C GLY A 335 -2.84 12.11 23.13
N GLU A 336 -3.31 12.72 22.04
CA GLU A 336 -4.55 13.48 21.94
C GLU A 336 -5.45 12.83 20.88
N LEU A 337 -6.76 12.93 21.08
CA LEU A 337 -7.80 12.49 20.17
C LEU A 337 -8.39 13.70 19.43
N PHE A 338 -8.43 13.65 18.11
CA PHE A 338 -8.94 14.70 17.24
C PHE A 338 -10.27 14.28 16.60
N PHE A 339 -11.23 15.19 16.54
CA PHE A 339 -12.57 14.92 16.00
C PHE A 339 -13.28 16.20 15.52
N SER A 340 -14.21 16.07 14.58
CA SER A 340 -14.99 17.18 14.05
C SER A 340 -16.26 17.41 14.86
N TRP A 341 -16.59 18.66 15.19
CA TRP A 341 -17.87 19.01 15.83
C TRP A 341 -18.39 20.37 15.34
N ASP A 342 -19.63 20.38 14.82
CA ASP A 342 -20.51 21.49 14.36
C ASP A 342 -19.94 22.72 13.62
N PHE A 343 -18.71 23.19 13.89
CA PHE A 343 -18.07 24.29 13.18
C PHE A 343 -16.53 24.19 13.16
N GLY A 344 -15.93 23.05 13.54
CA GLY A 344 -14.49 22.87 13.42
C GLY A 344 -13.93 21.61 14.07
N MET A 345 -12.60 21.51 14.01
CA MET A 345 -11.83 20.40 14.61
C MET A 345 -11.61 20.66 16.10
N GLN A 346 -11.86 19.66 16.93
CA GLN A 346 -11.58 19.63 18.35
C GLN A 346 -10.43 18.65 18.62
N LYS A 347 -9.77 18.82 19.76
CA LYS A 347 -8.86 17.83 20.31
C LYS A 347 -9.09 17.62 21.79
N THR A 348 -8.79 16.42 22.30
CA THR A 348 -8.89 16.08 23.72
C THR A 348 -7.76 15.16 24.18
N ASP A 349 -7.25 15.38 25.39
CA ASP A 349 -6.39 14.45 26.11
C ASP A 349 -7.18 13.43 26.96
N GLY A 350 -8.52 13.48 26.85
CA GLY A 350 -9.46 12.69 27.63
C GLY A 350 -10.01 13.42 28.86
N THR A 351 -9.55 14.65 29.13
CA THR A 351 -10.05 15.50 30.21
C THR A 351 -10.90 16.65 29.68
N VAL A 352 -11.85 17.13 30.51
CA VAL A 352 -12.69 18.29 30.14
C VAL A 352 -11.84 19.53 29.89
N GLY A 353 -10.76 19.72 30.65
CA GLY A 353 -9.85 20.86 30.54
C GLY A 353 -8.95 20.82 29.31
N GLY A 354 -8.49 19.63 28.90
CA GLY A 354 -7.70 19.42 27.68
C GLY A 354 -8.54 19.31 26.40
N THR A 355 -9.87 19.35 26.51
CA THR A 355 -10.76 19.35 25.35
C THR A 355 -10.92 20.75 24.80
N VAL A 356 -10.24 21.07 23.69
CA VAL A 356 -10.14 22.43 23.14
C VAL A 356 -10.22 22.42 21.61
N PRO A 357 -10.65 23.54 20.98
CA PRO A 357 -10.65 23.63 19.52
C PRO A 357 -9.22 23.68 18.96
N LEU A 358 -9.02 22.99 17.83
CA LEU A 358 -7.87 23.18 16.96
C LEU A 358 -8.20 24.31 15.97
N THR A 359 -7.39 25.36 15.97
CA THR A 359 -7.62 26.54 15.12
C THR A 359 -7.21 26.23 13.68
N ILE A 360 -8.19 26.22 12.77
CA ILE A 360 -7.97 25.98 11.34
C ILE A 360 -7.79 27.33 10.61
N PRO A 361 -6.71 27.52 9.83
CA PRO A 361 -6.54 28.73 9.03
C PRO A 361 -7.66 28.92 7.98
N GLY A 362 -8.29 30.09 8.02
CA GLY A 362 -9.35 30.45 7.07
C GLY A 362 -10.77 30.04 7.46
N GLY A 363 -11.03 29.65 8.73
CA GLY A 363 -12.38 29.60 9.30
C GLY A 363 -12.93 28.20 9.60
N THR A 364 -14.24 28.16 9.88
CA THR A 364 -15.04 27.02 10.40
C THR A 364 -15.25 25.92 9.36
N ASN A 365 -14.15 25.33 8.89
CA ASN A 365 -14.21 24.22 7.96
C ASN A 365 -14.63 22.97 8.73
N HIS A 366 -15.70 22.31 8.31
CA HIS A 366 -16.03 20.95 8.78
C HIS A 366 -15.06 19.97 8.10
N PRO A 367 -14.12 19.40 8.85
CA PRO A 367 -13.31 18.30 8.31
C PRO A 367 -14.23 17.09 8.11
N LEU A 368 -14.34 16.62 6.87
CA LEU A 368 -15.13 15.43 6.51
C LEU A 368 -14.34 14.14 6.74
N HIS A 369 -13.03 14.19 6.54
CA HIS A 369 -12.13 13.04 6.67
C HIS A 369 -10.87 13.45 7.41
N THR A 370 -10.39 12.58 8.29
CA THR A 370 -9.15 12.76 9.05
C THR A 370 -8.31 11.51 8.88
N VAL A 371 -7.04 11.67 8.49
CA VAL A 371 -6.13 10.58 8.19
C VAL A 371 -4.80 10.87 8.85
N ARG A 372 -4.28 9.93 9.64
CA ARG A 372 -2.94 10.05 10.22
C ARG A 372 -1.88 9.61 9.22
N ILE A 373 -0.86 10.46 9.03
CA ILE A 373 0.31 10.17 8.20
C ILE A 373 1.55 10.50 9.02
N GLY A 374 2.27 9.45 9.48
CA GLY A 374 3.42 9.62 10.37
C GLY A 374 3.04 10.34 11.67
N ASN A 375 3.65 11.52 11.89
CA ASN A 375 3.44 12.37 13.06
C ASN A 375 2.52 13.56 12.78
N GLU A 376 1.79 13.53 11.67
CA GLU A 376 0.84 14.56 11.28
C GLU A 376 -0.55 13.94 11.07
N ILE A 377 -1.58 14.77 11.21
CA ILE A 377 -2.92 14.48 10.73
C ILE A 377 -3.18 15.31 9.48
N PHE A 378 -3.72 14.65 8.47
CA PHE A 378 -4.30 15.27 7.29
C PHE A 378 -5.80 15.33 7.46
N PHE A 379 -6.42 16.43 7.07
CA PHE A 379 -7.87 16.51 7.08
C PHE A 379 -8.41 17.32 5.93
N ILE A 380 -9.55 16.87 5.41
CA ILE A 380 -10.21 17.47 4.25
C ILE A 380 -11.37 18.30 4.74
N GLY A 381 -11.27 19.61 4.57
CA GLY A 381 -12.36 20.52 4.85
C GLY A 381 -13.26 20.76 3.64
N THR A 382 -14.31 21.56 3.85
CA THR A 382 -15.22 21.98 2.77
C THR A 382 -14.48 22.68 1.63
N SER A 383 -15.08 22.59 0.44
CA SER A 383 -14.49 23.08 -0.83
C SER A 383 -13.15 22.44 -1.18
N SER A 384 -12.96 21.16 -0.86
CA SER A 384 -11.80 20.36 -1.26
C SER A 384 -10.47 20.97 -0.84
N ARG A 385 -10.44 21.45 0.41
CA ARG A 385 -9.25 22.02 1.06
C ARG A 385 -8.56 20.93 1.87
N ILE A 386 -7.32 20.63 1.53
CA ILE A 386 -6.48 19.67 2.27
C ILE A 386 -5.64 20.45 3.26
N PHE A 387 -5.70 20.08 4.52
CA PHE A 387 -4.88 20.62 5.60
C PHE A 387 -3.99 19.53 6.18
N LYS A 388 -2.90 19.95 6.80
CA LYS A 388 -2.09 19.11 7.69
C LYS A 388 -1.91 19.79 9.04
N SER A 389 -1.68 18.98 10.08
CA SER A 389 -1.44 19.45 11.44
C SER A 389 -0.55 18.50 12.23
N ASP A 390 0.36 19.06 13.01
CA ASP A 390 1.13 18.34 14.05
C ASP A 390 0.34 18.17 15.37
N GLY A 391 -0.93 18.61 15.39
CA GLY A 391 -1.80 18.64 16.56
C GLY A 391 -1.80 19.98 17.32
N THR A 392 -1.01 20.96 16.88
CA THR A 392 -0.96 22.31 17.45
C THR A 392 -1.57 23.35 16.52
N ASN A 393 -2.06 24.46 17.09
CA ASN A 393 -2.57 25.58 16.29
C ASN A 393 -1.48 26.19 15.38
N ALA A 394 -0.21 26.14 15.79
CA ALA A 394 0.91 26.72 15.04
C ALA A 394 1.37 25.82 13.88
N GLY A 395 1.33 24.50 14.05
CA GLY A 395 1.64 23.53 13.01
C GLY A 395 0.45 23.12 12.15
N THR A 396 -0.71 23.80 12.27
CA THR A 396 -1.89 23.56 11.42
C THR A 396 -1.89 24.51 10.23
N GLU A 397 -1.82 23.96 9.03
CA GLU A 397 -1.78 24.76 7.79
C GLU A 397 -2.60 24.18 6.64
N LEU A 398 -3.02 25.06 5.72
CA LEU A 398 -3.62 24.67 4.45
C LEU A 398 -2.50 24.21 3.53
N VAL A 399 -2.59 22.97 3.04
CA VAL A 399 -1.65 22.42 2.06
C VAL A 399 -2.04 22.90 0.66
N VAL A 400 -3.31 22.68 0.29
CA VAL A 400 -3.82 23.01 -1.05
C VAL A 400 -5.33 23.18 -1.01
N GLN A 401 -5.85 24.02 -1.90
CA GLN A 401 -7.28 24.08 -2.21
C GLN A 401 -7.47 23.69 -3.68
N LEU A 402 -8.21 22.60 -3.91
CA LEU A 402 -8.56 22.17 -5.26
C LEU A 402 -9.74 22.96 -5.81
N ASP A 403 -9.77 23.16 -7.13
CA ASP A 403 -10.77 24.00 -7.81
C ASP A 403 -12.20 23.43 -7.68
N PRO A 404 -13.16 24.15 -7.05
CA PRO A 404 -14.56 23.71 -6.94
C PRO A 404 -15.21 23.46 -8.33
N PRO A 405 -16.23 22.57 -8.44
CA PRO A 405 -17.21 22.24 -7.41
C PRO A 405 -17.09 20.83 -6.79
N ASN A 406 -16.15 19.99 -7.24
CA ASN A 406 -16.13 18.59 -6.87
C ASN A 406 -15.52 18.38 -5.47
N VAL A 407 -15.99 17.32 -4.79
CA VAL A 407 -15.54 16.96 -3.45
C VAL A 407 -14.51 15.84 -3.52
N ILE A 408 -13.49 15.92 -2.66
CA ILE A 408 -12.58 14.80 -2.45
C ILE A 408 -13.35 13.62 -1.82
N GLN A 409 -13.12 12.42 -2.34
CA GLN A 409 -13.76 11.16 -1.91
C GLN A 409 -12.70 10.08 -1.67
N ASN A 410 -13.07 9.00 -0.96
CA ASN A 410 -12.26 7.79 -0.76
C ASN A 410 -10.81 8.09 -0.42
N VAL A 411 -10.56 8.46 0.84
CA VAL A 411 -9.29 9.02 1.29
C VAL A 411 -8.56 7.97 2.10
N THR A 412 -7.29 7.72 1.81
CA THR A 412 -6.46 6.79 2.60
C THR A 412 -5.02 7.25 2.71
N ALA A 413 -4.33 6.80 3.76
CA ALA A 413 -2.89 6.93 3.86
C ALA A 413 -2.23 5.73 3.18
N PHE A 414 -1.32 5.98 2.25
CA PHE A 414 -0.49 4.93 1.69
C PHE A 414 0.92 5.44 1.45
N ASP A 415 1.89 4.62 1.80
CA ASP A 415 3.32 4.92 1.63
C ASP A 415 3.71 6.31 2.14
N GLY A 416 3.09 6.75 3.24
CA GLY A 416 3.25 8.06 3.89
C GLY A 416 2.79 9.28 3.08
N ASN A 417 1.90 9.08 2.11
CA ASN A 417 1.19 10.13 1.39
C ASN A 417 -0.33 9.97 1.57
N LEU A 418 -1.06 11.05 1.30
CA LEU A 418 -2.51 11.01 1.22
C LEU A 418 -2.91 10.62 -0.21
N TYR A 419 -3.71 9.56 -0.35
CA TYR A 419 -4.32 9.16 -1.61
C TYR A 419 -5.82 9.41 -1.54
N PHE A 420 -6.39 9.92 -2.63
CA PHE A 420 -7.81 10.26 -2.67
C PHE A 420 -8.36 10.28 -4.08
N VAL A 421 -9.68 10.24 -4.21
CA VAL A 421 -10.41 10.33 -5.48
C VAL A 421 -10.91 11.76 -5.68
N TYR A 422 -10.65 12.34 -6.85
CA TYR A 422 -11.04 13.70 -7.17
C TYR A 422 -11.28 13.92 -8.66
N ASP A 423 -12.25 14.77 -8.98
CA ASP A 423 -12.57 15.21 -10.33
C ASP A 423 -12.19 16.69 -10.54
N ASP A 424 -11.22 16.93 -11.42
CA ASP A 424 -10.73 18.26 -11.77
C ASP A 424 -11.62 19.01 -12.78
N GLY A 425 -12.76 18.43 -13.17
CA GLY A 425 -13.70 18.95 -14.15
C GLY A 425 -13.26 18.78 -15.60
N VAL A 426 -12.11 18.12 -15.83
CA VAL A 426 -11.56 17.85 -17.16
C VAL A 426 -11.45 16.35 -17.42
N HIS A 427 -11.04 15.57 -16.43
CA HIS A 427 -10.74 14.14 -16.58
C HIS A 427 -11.72 13.22 -15.84
N GLY A 428 -12.75 13.77 -15.19
CA GLY A 428 -13.63 12.94 -14.34
C GLY A 428 -12.90 12.51 -13.06
N LYS A 429 -13.48 11.56 -12.31
CA LYS A 429 -12.90 11.13 -11.04
C LYS A 429 -11.70 10.20 -11.27
N GLU A 430 -10.57 10.63 -10.74
CA GLU A 430 -9.28 9.95 -10.89
C GLU A 430 -8.63 9.70 -9.53
N LEU A 431 -7.56 8.90 -9.50
CA LEU A 431 -6.72 8.73 -8.32
C LEU A 431 -5.68 9.86 -8.22
N TRP A 432 -5.67 10.52 -7.08
CA TRP A 432 -4.75 11.62 -6.74
C TRP A 432 -3.88 11.27 -5.54
N ARG A 433 -2.74 11.93 -5.46
CA ARG A 433 -1.80 11.89 -4.35
C ARG A 433 -1.52 13.30 -3.83
N ASN A 434 -1.30 13.41 -2.53
CA ASN A 434 -0.73 14.57 -1.87
C ASN A 434 0.37 14.13 -0.89
N ASP A 435 1.56 14.73 -1.00
CA ASP A 435 2.73 14.44 -0.15
C ASP A 435 2.90 15.39 1.06
N GLY A 436 1.89 16.21 1.34
CA GLY A 436 1.97 17.29 2.34
C GLY A 436 2.37 18.65 1.80
N THR A 437 2.54 18.79 0.47
CA THR A 437 2.84 20.06 -0.20
C THR A 437 1.85 20.39 -1.32
N GLU A 438 1.74 21.67 -1.68
CA GLU A 438 0.92 22.10 -2.83
C GLU A 438 1.46 21.51 -4.15
N LEU A 439 2.79 21.54 -4.35
CA LEU A 439 3.45 21.04 -5.56
C LEU A 439 3.35 19.51 -5.71
N GLY A 440 3.37 18.77 -4.61
CA GLY A 440 3.19 17.32 -4.61
C GLY A 440 1.71 16.88 -4.56
N THR A 441 0.78 17.81 -4.85
CA THR A 441 -0.63 17.48 -5.11
C THR A 441 -0.83 17.22 -6.59
N GLU A 442 -0.99 15.96 -6.98
CA GLU A 442 -1.07 15.59 -8.38
C GLU A 442 -2.03 14.43 -8.65
N ARG A 443 -2.64 14.44 -9.84
CA ARG A 443 -3.27 13.25 -10.41
C ARG A 443 -2.17 12.28 -10.83
N LEU A 444 -2.33 11.01 -10.49
CA LEU A 444 -1.30 10.02 -10.82
C LEU A 444 -1.34 9.64 -12.31
N THR A 445 -2.31 8.84 -12.71
CA THR A 445 -2.52 8.42 -14.10
C THR A 445 -3.98 8.65 -14.43
N ASP A 446 -4.21 9.24 -15.60
CA ASP A 446 -5.53 9.35 -16.22
C ASP A 446 -5.89 7.97 -16.78
N ILE A 447 -6.68 7.19 -16.02
CA ILE A 447 -6.95 5.79 -16.37
C ILE A 447 -7.90 5.72 -17.57
N ASN A 448 -8.93 6.55 -17.58
CA ASN A 448 -9.88 6.73 -18.68
C ASN A 448 -9.67 8.08 -19.38
N GLU A 449 -8.86 8.10 -20.45
CA GLU A 449 -8.62 9.32 -21.24
C GLU A 449 -9.89 9.97 -21.86
N ALA A 450 -11.04 9.28 -21.80
CA ALA A 450 -12.31 9.75 -22.36
C ALA A 450 -13.33 10.22 -21.31
N GLY A 451 -13.08 10.08 -20.01
CA GLY A 451 -14.03 10.44 -18.97
C GLY A 451 -13.68 9.88 -17.59
N ASP A 452 -14.71 9.67 -16.76
CA ASP A 452 -14.58 9.19 -15.38
C ASP A 452 -14.06 7.74 -15.32
N SER A 453 -13.02 7.50 -14.51
CA SER A 453 -12.46 6.16 -14.28
C SER A 453 -13.15 5.38 -13.16
N LEU A 454 -14.18 5.94 -12.51
CA LEU A 454 -14.98 5.30 -11.47
C LEU A 454 -14.13 4.76 -10.29
N VAL A 455 -13.03 5.44 -9.96
CA VAL A 455 -12.10 4.97 -8.93
C VAL A 455 -12.77 4.84 -7.57
N ASN A 456 -12.69 3.65 -6.97
CA ASN A 456 -13.23 3.37 -5.63
C ASN A 456 -12.43 2.29 -4.87
N GLU A 457 -12.84 2.02 -3.62
CA GLU A 457 -12.31 0.94 -2.76
C GLU A 457 -10.78 0.95 -2.56
N LEU A 458 -10.26 2.10 -2.13
CA LEU A 458 -8.85 2.27 -1.81
C LEU A 458 -8.43 1.37 -0.64
N THR A 459 -7.80 0.23 -0.94
CA THR A 459 -7.45 -0.80 0.04
C THR A 459 -5.94 -1.00 0.12
N VAL A 460 -5.36 -0.72 1.28
CA VAL A 460 -3.92 -0.92 1.51
C VAL A 460 -3.66 -2.37 1.94
N VAL A 461 -2.77 -3.05 1.22
CA VAL A 461 -2.34 -4.44 1.48
C VAL A 461 -0.83 -4.50 1.35
N GLY A 462 -0.12 -4.64 2.48
CA GLY A 462 1.34 -4.64 2.52
C GLY A 462 1.99 -3.44 1.81
N ASP A 463 2.67 -3.70 0.68
CA ASP A 463 3.37 -2.70 -0.13
C ASP A 463 2.54 -2.13 -1.30
N ARG A 464 1.22 -2.29 -1.24
CA ARG A 464 0.30 -1.95 -2.33
C ARG A 464 -0.91 -1.18 -1.83
N LEU A 465 -1.36 -0.25 -2.66
CA LEU A 465 -2.71 0.30 -2.60
C LEU A 465 -3.49 -0.28 -3.78
N PHE A 466 -4.46 -1.13 -3.50
CA PHE A 466 -5.42 -1.63 -4.48
C PHE A 466 -6.61 -0.70 -4.60
N PHE A 467 -7.22 -0.65 -5.78
CA PHE A 467 -8.44 0.10 -6.05
C PHE A 467 -9.11 -0.43 -7.32
N ARG A 468 -10.39 -0.16 -7.51
CA ARG A 468 -11.07 -0.45 -8.78
C ARG A 468 -11.03 0.76 -9.70
N GLY A 469 -11.03 0.56 -11.01
CA GLY A 469 -11.13 1.63 -11.99
C GLY A 469 -11.44 1.09 -13.39
N ASP A 470 -12.11 1.90 -14.19
CA ASP A 470 -12.54 1.61 -15.56
C ASP A 470 -11.64 2.40 -16.53
N ASP A 471 -10.90 1.71 -17.42
CA ASP A 471 -10.10 2.37 -18.47
C ASP A 471 -10.88 2.65 -19.77
N ASN A 472 -12.20 2.43 -19.73
CA ASN A 472 -13.17 2.57 -20.80
C ASN A 472 -12.85 1.72 -22.03
N ASP A 473 -12.19 0.59 -21.82
CA ASP A 473 -12.15 -0.46 -22.79
C ASP A 473 -13.46 -1.31 -22.77
N ALA A 474 -13.45 -2.46 -23.43
CA ALA A 474 -14.65 -3.31 -23.48
C ALA A 474 -14.80 -4.23 -22.25
N THR A 475 -13.87 -4.12 -21.29
CA THR A 475 -13.67 -4.99 -20.14
C THR A 475 -14.02 -4.36 -18.80
N GLY A 476 -14.67 -3.19 -18.78
CA GLY A 476 -15.38 -2.69 -17.60
C GLY A 476 -14.47 -2.22 -16.46
N ILE A 477 -14.84 -2.51 -15.22
CA ILE A 477 -14.11 -2.06 -14.03
C ILE A 477 -13.06 -3.11 -13.66
N GLU A 478 -11.78 -2.75 -13.64
CA GLU A 478 -10.70 -3.67 -13.29
C GLU A 478 -10.06 -3.40 -11.94
N LEU A 479 -9.25 -4.36 -11.49
CA LEU A 479 -8.42 -4.20 -10.29
C LEU A 479 -7.10 -3.52 -10.68
N TRP A 480 -6.84 -2.37 -10.06
CA TRP A 480 -5.63 -1.57 -10.22
C TRP A 480 -4.80 -1.56 -8.93
N GLN A 481 -3.53 -1.17 -9.05
CA GLN A 481 -2.66 -1.01 -7.91
C GLN A 481 -1.68 0.16 -8.06
N VAL A 482 -1.30 0.72 -6.92
CA VAL A 482 -0.10 1.54 -6.73
C VAL A 482 0.89 0.76 -5.88
N LEU A 483 2.17 0.81 -6.25
CA LEU A 483 3.26 0.22 -5.48
C LEU A 483 3.95 1.27 -4.59
N ALA A 484 4.24 0.90 -3.35
CA ALA A 484 5.09 1.69 -2.47
C ALA A 484 6.50 1.81 -3.06
N ASP A 485 7.13 2.97 -2.89
CA ASP A 485 8.51 3.15 -3.32
C ASP A 485 9.46 2.51 -2.31
N ARG A 486 10.28 1.59 -2.83
CA ARG A 486 11.28 0.82 -2.09
C ARG A 486 12.62 0.84 -2.82
N THR A 487 12.80 1.78 -3.75
CA THR A 487 14.03 1.96 -4.51
C THR A 487 14.88 2.99 -3.78
N PRO A 488 16.03 2.61 -3.21
CA PRO A 488 16.91 3.61 -2.63
C PRO A 488 17.65 4.39 -3.70
N PRO A 489 17.96 5.67 -3.45
CA PRO A 489 18.77 6.48 -4.33
C PRO A 489 20.23 6.00 -4.34
N GLU A 490 20.97 6.30 -5.41
CA GLU A 490 22.43 6.20 -5.47
C GLU A 490 23.06 7.60 -5.26
N THR A 491 24.02 7.71 -4.32
CA THR A 491 24.73 8.95 -4.00
C THR A 491 26.03 9.05 -4.78
N THR A 492 26.37 10.25 -5.27
CA THR A 492 27.65 10.52 -5.96
C THR A 492 28.33 11.74 -5.35
N ILE A 493 29.63 11.63 -5.02
CA ILE A 493 30.48 12.79 -4.70
C ILE A 493 30.96 13.38 -6.03
N ASP A 494 30.48 14.58 -6.36
CA ASP A 494 30.77 15.28 -7.60
C ASP A 494 32.09 16.07 -7.54
N PHE A 495 32.39 16.63 -6.37
CA PHE A 495 33.60 17.42 -6.13
C PHE A 495 34.11 17.23 -4.70
N GLY A 496 35.42 17.33 -4.54
CA GLY A 496 36.14 17.33 -3.26
C GLY A 496 37.58 16.87 -3.43
N PRO A 497 38.32 16.66 -2.32
CA PRO A 497 39.65 16.05 -2.35
C PRO A 497 39.66 14.78 -3.18
N ALA A 498 40.73 14.57 -3.94
CA ALA A 498 40.94 13.32 -4.65
C ALA A 498 41.14 12.16 -3.65
N GLU A 499 40.86 10.93 -4.10
CA GLU A 499 41.04 9.75 -3.26
C GLU A 499 42.50 9.63 -2.78
N GLY A 500 42.71 9.66 -1.47
CA GLY A 500 44.03 9.62 -0.84
C GLY A 500 44.82 10.93 -0.94
N GLU A 501 44.19 12.05 -1.31
CA GLU A 501 44.86 13.34 -1.36
C GLU A 501 45.27 13.81 0.04
N ASN A 502 46.50 14.34 0.15
CA ASN A 502 46.98 14.99 1.36
C ASN A 502 46.85 16.51 1.23
N LEU A 503 45.94 17.09 2.02
CA LEU A 503 45.58 18.49 1.95
C LEU A 503 46.65 19.38 2.58
N ALA A 504 46.88 20.54 1.95
CA ALA A 504 47.83 21.55 2.42
C ALA A 504 47.24 22.49 3.49
N ILE A 505 45.91 22.50 3.64
CA ILE A 505 45.16 23.28 4.63
C ILE A 505 44.17 22.36 5.34
N ASP A 506 43.76 22.72 6.54
CA ASP A 506 42.86 21.97 7.43
C ASP A 506 41.38 22.11 7.05
N GLU A 507 41.10 22.27 5.76
CA GLU A 507 39.76 22.48 5.21
C GLU A 507 39.50 21.55 4.02
N ALA A 508 38.33 20.90 4.03
CA ALA A 508 37.86 20.06 2.93
C ALA A 508 36.41 20.43 2.57
N SER A 509 36.15 20.67 1.28
CA SER A 509 34.81 20.94 0.74
C SER A 509 34.38 19.85 -0.22
N PHE A 510 33.11 19.47 -0.13
CA PHE A 510 32.48 18.45 -0.95
C PHE A 510 31.23 18.99 -1.64
N THR A 511 30.96 18.55 -2.87
CA THR A 511 29.63 18.61 -3.48
C THR A 511 29.20 17.21 -3.89
N PHE A 512 27.92 16.94 -3.81
CA PHE A 512 27.35 15.61 -4.06
C PHE A 512 25.93 15.69 -4.61
N SER A 513 25.53 14.64 -5.30
CA SER A 513 24.23 14.50 -5.96
C SER A 513 23.61 13.14 -5.71
N SER A 514 22.30 13.05 -5.94
CA SER A 514 21.51 11.84 -5.87
C SER A 514 21.04 11.44 -7.27
N SER A 515 20.84 10.14 -7.50
CA SER A 515 20.13 9.65 -8.69
C SER A 515 18.67 10.07 -8.74
N GLU A 516 18.09 10.45 -7.60
CA GLU A 516 16.68 10.81 -7.46
C GLU A 516 16.51 12.29 -7.08
N PRO A 517 15.78 13.07 -7.89
CA PRO A 517 15.51 14.48 -7.59
C PRO A 517 14.77 14.66 -6.25
N GLY A 518 15.06 15.75 -5.54
CA GLY A 518 14.42 16.05 -4.25
C GLY A 518 14.99 15.28 -3.05
N SER A 519 16.01 14.44 -3.25
CA SER A 519 16.68 13.73 -2.15
C SER A 519 17.34 14.68 -1.14
N THR A 520 17.28 14.31 0.14
CA THR A 520 18.07 14.91 1.22
C THR A 520 19.37 14.12 1.45
N PHE A 521 20.30 14.62 2.27
CA PHE A 521 21.60 13.96 2.46
C PHE A 521 22.02 13.93 3.94
N ASN A 522 22.61 12.82 4.35
CA ASN A 522 23.27 12.67 5.64
C ASN A 522 24.78 12.53 5.43
N CYS A 523 25.55 13.39 6.09
CA CYS A 523 27.01 13.42 6.03
C CYS A 523 27.62 12.88 7.31
N VAL A 524 28.74 12.18 7.18
CA VAL A 524 29.55 11.66 8.28
C VAL A 524 31.02 11.94 7.97
N LEU A 525 31.76 12.43 8.97
CA LEU A 525 33.22 12.52 8.94
C LEU A 525 33.80 11.59 10.02
N ASP A 526 34.78 10.78 9.64
CA ASP A 526 35.58 9.92 10.52
C ASP A 526 34.76 8.95 11.39
N GLY A 527 33.64 8.45 10.86
CA GLY A 527 32.74 7.55 11.58
C GLY A 527 31.96 8.22 12.72
N GLY A 528 31.84 9.55 12.69
CA GLY A 528 30.99 10.32 13.61
C GLY A 528 29.50 10.06 13.43
N THR A 529 28.68 10.78 14.21
CA THR A 529 27.22 10.72 14.09
C THR A 529 26.77 11.33 12.76
N PRO A 530 25.87 10.68 11.99
CA PRO A 530 25.27 11.29 10.81
C PRO A 530 24.60 12.63 11.11
N GLU A 531 24.92 13.63 10.31
CA GLU A 531 24.32 14.97 10.37
C GLU A 531 23.67 15.35 9.03
N PRO A 532 22.52 16.04 9.04
CA PRO A 532 21.91 16.54 7.80
C PRO A 532 22.83 17.51 7.05
N CYS A 533 22.92 17.35 5.73
CA CYS A 533 23.73 18.19 4.83
C CYS A 533 23.00 18.45 3.50
N ASN A 534 21.77 18.93 3.59
CA ASN A 534 20.80 18.99 2.48
C ASN A 534 21.10 20.03 1.38
N SER A 535 22.18 20.80 1.49
CA SER A 535 22.60 21.79 0.48
C SER A 535 23.31 21.19 -0.74
N GLY A 536 23.38 19.85 -0.86
CA GLY A 536 24.17 19.16 -1.90
C GLY A 536 25.68 19.44 -1.79
N SER A 537 26.11 20.00 -0.67
CA SER A 537 27.48 20.41 -0.40
C SER A 537 27.74 20.49 1.11
N LYS A 538 29.00 20.23 1.51
CA LYS A 538 29.44 20.30 2.92
C LYS A 538 30.91 20.71 2.98
N THR A 539 31.25 21.58 3.93
CA THR A 539 32.64 21.98 4.22
C THR A 539 32.98 21.68 5.67
N TYR A 540 34.15 21.08 5.88
CA TYR A 540 34.76 20.86 7.18
C TYR A 540 35.99 21.75 7.32
N VAL A 541 36.12 22.45 8.44
CA VAL A 541 37.27 23.31 8.79
C VAL A 541 37.86 22.85 10.11
N GLY A 542 39.16 23.08 10.32
CA GLY A 542 39.85 22.68 11.55
C GLY A 542 40.09 21.17 11.64
N LEU A 543 40.36 20.53 10.51
CA LEU A 543 40.68 19.11 10.44
C LEU A 543 41.93 18.77 11.28
N GLY A 544 41.86 17.67 12.04
CA GLY A 544 43.00 17.16 12.78
C GLY A 544 44.08 16.61 11.84
N VAL A 545 45.35 16.59 12.26
CA VAL A 545 46.39 15.93 11.46
C VAL A 545 46.14 14.43 11.43
N GLY A 546 46.09 13.84 10.23
CA GLY A 546 45.88 12.41 10.04
C GLY A 546 45.01 12.07 8.83
N ASP A 547 44.58 10.81 8.80
CA ASP A 547 43.66 10.31 7.78
C ASP A 547 42.22 10.65 8.15
N HIS A 548 41.44 11.00 7.13
CA HIS A 548 40.03 11.32 7.22
C HIS A 548 39.21 10.52 6.23
N THR A 549 37.96 10.26 6.61
CA THR A 549 36.96 9.57 5.80
C THR A 549 35.67 10.37 5.80
N PHE A 550 35.31 10.91 4.64
CA PHE A 550 34.00 11.51 4.42
C PHE A 550 33.04 10.48 3.81
N GLU A 551 31.86 10.35 4.39
CA GLU A 551 30.76 9.53 3.87
C GLU A 551 29.50 10.39 3.70
N VAL A 552 28.79 10.20 2.60
CA VAL A 552 27.50 10.85 2.35
C VAL A 552 26.51 9.86 1.76
N ALA A 553 25.29 9.86 2.30
CA ALA A 553 24.18 9.05 1.81
C ALA A 553 22.98 9.93 1.48
N ALA A 554 22.46 9.79 0.27
CA ALA A 554 21.19 10.35 -0.14
C ALA A 554 20.04 9.59 0.53
N VAL A 555 18.98 10.33 0.83
CA VAL A 555 17.70 9.83 1.31
C VAL A 555 16.66 10.39 0.35
N ASP A 556 15.91 9.53 -0.31
CA ASP A 556 14.88 9.97 -1.26
C ASP A 556 13.76 10.77 -0.55
N PRO A 557 12.93 11.51 -1.31
CA PRO A 557 11.77 12.17 -0.73
C PRO A 557 10.62 11.20 -0.44
N ALA A 558 10.81 9.88 -0.55
CA ALA A 558 9.76 8.93 -0.21
C ALA A 558 9.48 9.03 1.31
N PRO A 559 8.24 8.82 1.76
CA PRO A 559 7.91 9.06 3.18
C PRO A 559 8.57 8.12 4.20
N PHE A 560 9.10 6.97 3.75
CA PHE A 560 9.98 6.12 4.57
C PHE A 560 11.46 6.52 4.48
N GLY A 561 11.80 7.45 3.58
CA GLY A 561 13.14 7.93 3.29
C GLY A 561 14.07 6.79 2.94
N ASN A 562 13.92 6.19 1.75
CA ASN A 562 14.83 5.14 1.34
C ASN A 562 16.25 5.73 1.32
N VAL A 563 17.12 5.19 2.17
CA VAL A 563 18.50 5.66 2.31
C VAL A 563 19.38 4.86 1.37
N ASP A 564 20.30 5.52 0.67
CA ASP A 564 21.37 4.86 -0.08
C ASP A 564 22.08 3.83 0.83
N PRO A 565 21.93 2.51 0.57
CA PRO A 565 22.51 1.48 1.41
C PRO A 565 24.04 1.39 1.26
N THR A 566 24.60 2.14 0.31
CA THR A 566 26.02 2.23 -0.01
C THR A 566 26.47 3.68 -0.08
N PRO A 567 26.64 4.37 1.07
CA PRO A 567 27.09 5.76 1.10
C PRO A 567 28.31 5.99 0.22
N ALA A 568 28.35 7.13 -0.47
CA ALA A 568 29.53 7.53 -1.23
C ALA A 568 30.63 7.94 -0.24
N THR A 569 31.81 7.33 -0.37
CA THR A 569 32.94 7.54 0.54
C THR A 569 34.12 8.19 -0.18
N ARG A 570 34.81 9.11 0.50
CA ARG A 570 36.11 9.67 0.08
C ARG A 570 37.11 9.64 1.23
N ASN A 571 38.27 9.02 0.99
CA ASN A 571 39.39 9.09 1.92
C ASN A 571 40.38 10.18 1.49
N PHE A 572 40.91 10.92 2.45
CA PHE A 572 41.92 11.97 2.27
C PHE A 572 42.70 12.14 3.57
N SER A 573 43.80 12.88 3.57
CA SER A 573 44.56 13.18 4.78
C SER A 573 44.84 14.67 4.91
N PHE A 574 45.15 15.13 6.11
CA PHE A 574 45.64 16.48 6.33
C PHE A 574 46.94 16.43 7.14
N GLY A 575 47.96 17.15 6.68
CA GLY A 575 49.20 17.36 7.43
C GLY A 575 50.05 16.11 7.65
N VAL A 576 49.82 15.03 6.91
CA VAL A 576 50.65 13.82 6.95
C VAL A 576 51.87 14.08 6.09
N GLU A 577 53.07 14.12 6.68
CA GLU A 577 54.29 14.23 5.87
C GLU A 577 54.42 12.98 4.99
N ASP A 578 54.51 13.19 3.68
CA ASP A 578 54.73 12.13 2.70
C ASP A 578 56.04 11.42 3.11
N PRO A 579 56.04 10.10 3.40
CA PRO A 579 57.29 9.40 3.65
C PRO A 579 58.14 9.52 2.38
N ASP A 580 59.28 10.21 2.52
CA ASP A 580 60.29 10.50 1.50
C ASP A 580 60.37 9.40 0.41
N PRO A 581 60.23 9.74 -0.89
CA PRO A 581 60.41 8.76 -1.95
C PRO A 581 61.88 8.33 -2.03
N ASP A 582 62.21 7.23 -1.35
CA ASP A 582 63.52 6.55 -1.43
C ASP A 582 63.86 6.27 -2.91
N PRO A 583 65.07 6.61 -3.40
CA PRO A 583 65.43 6.43 -4.80
C PRO A 583 65.65 4.94 -5.12
N ASP A 584 64.69 4.41 -5.89
CA ASP A 584 64.81 3.34 -6.89
C ASP A 584 65.73 2.13 -6.57
N PRO A 585 65.16 0.98 -6.16
CA PRO A 585 65.77 -0.31 -6.43
C PRO A 585 65.31 -0.83 -7.81
N ASP A 586 66.32 -1.07 -8.66
CA ASP A 586 66.36 -1.85 -9.91
C ASP A 586 65.12 -2.74 -10.19
N PRO A 587 64.59 -2.78 -11.43
CA PRO A 587 63.31 -3.39 -11.71
C PRO A 587 63.41 -4.92 -11.66
N ASP A 588 63.01 -5.49 -10.53
CA ASP A 588 62.63 -6.89 -10.47
C ASP A 588 61.42 -7.15 -11.40
N PRO A 589 61.35 -8.33 -12.03
CA PRO A 589 60.47 -8.58 -13.15
C PRO A 589 59.01 -8.40 -12.74
N VAL A 590 58.34 -7.46 -13.43
CA VAL A 590 56.91 -7.20 -13.37
C VAL A 590 56.15 -8.52 -13.22
N PRO A 591 55.52 -8.81 -12.06
CA PRO A 591 54.57 -9.90 -11.98
C PRO A 591 53.45 -9.54 -12.96
N PRO A 592 53.01 -10.49 -13.82
CA PRO A 592 52.17 -10.15 -14.95
C PRO A 592 50.93 -9.41 -14.46
N ASP A 593 50.79 -8.21 -15.00
CA ASP A 593 49.64 -7.32 -14.87
C ASP A 593 48.33 -8.11 -14.75
N LYS A 594 47.77 -8.13 -13.54
CA LYS A 594 46.44 -8.70 -13.27
C LYS A 594 45.32 -7.66 -13.43
N SER A 595 45.61 -6.45 -13.91
CA SER A 595 44.59 -5.42 -14.19
C SER A 595 43.82 -5.69 -15.48
N SER A 596 44.32 -6.55 -16.37
CA SER A 596 43.55 -7.00 -17.53
C SER A 596 42.14 -7.46 -17.13
N PRO A 597 41.06 -6.94 -17.76
CA PRO A 597 39.70 -7.22 -17.34
C PRO A 597 39.44 -8.73 -17.37
N THR A 598 39.21 -9.31 -16.20
CA THR A 598 38.93 -10.74 -16.08
C THR A 598 37.43 -10.99 -16.08
N LEU A 599 36.93 -11.43 -17.23
CA LEU A 599 35.52 -11.81 -17.38
C LEU A 599 35.22 -13.17 -16.73
N ARG A 600 34.26 -13.22 -15.79
CA ARG A 600 33.79 -14.49 -15.20
C ARG A 600 32.38 -14.83 -15.70
N LEU A 601 32.21 -16.04 -16.24
CA LEU A 601 30.92 -16.54 -16.72
C LEU A 601 30.39 -17.66 -15.82
N LYS A 602 29.16 -17.53 -15.31
CA LYS A 602 28.42 -18.58 -14.59
C LYS A 602 27.05 -18.79 -15.22
N ALA A 603 26.56 -20.02 -15.31
CA ALA A 603 25.23 -20.28 -15.87
C ALA A 603 24.23 -20.69 -14.78
N LYS A 604 22.95 -20.28 -14.91
CA LYS A 604 21.86 -20.73 -14.02
C LYS A 604 21.41 -22.16 -14.37
N LYS A 605 21.26 -23.04 -13.36
CA LYS A 605 20.88 -24.47 -13.54
C LYS A 605 19.45 -24.66 -14.08
N ARG A 606 18.48 -23.82 -13.68
CA ARG A 606 17.05 -24.01 -13.97
C ARG A 606 16.50 -23.23 -15.18
N GLN A 607 17.19 -22.20 -15.67
CA GLN A 607 16.64 -21.26 -16.67
C GLN A 607 17.09 -21.53 -18.13
N PHE A 608 17.39 -22.78 -18.46
CA PHE A 608 17.75 -23.20 -19.83
C PHE A 608 16.56 -23.91 -20.50
N SER A 609 16.09 -23.44 -21.66
CA SER A 609 14.97 -24.05 -22.39
C SER A 609 15.27 -24.28 -23.87
N ALA A 610 14.35 -24.93 -24.59
CA ALA A 610 14.44 -25.08 -26.04
C ALA A 610 14.37 -23.74 -26.81
N ARG A 611 14.02 -22.64 -26.14
CA ARG A 611 13.86 -21.30 -26.72
C ARG A 611 15.00 -20.33 -26.35
N ARG A 612 15.53 -20.41 -25.12
CA ARG A 612 16.48 -19.42 -24.57
C ARG A 612 17.52 -20.05 -23.64
N VAL A 613 18.66 -19.39 -23.55
CA VAL A 613 19.79 -19.73 -22.65
C VAL A 613 20.11 -18.52 -21.80
N VAL A 614 20.18 -18.69 -20.48
CA VAL A 614 20.49 -17.61 -19.54
C VAL A 614 21.89 -17.82 -18.94
N VAL A 615 22.76 -16.83 -19.10
CA VAL A 615 24.14 -16.82 -18.58
C VAL A 615 24.35 -15.56 -17.76
N LYS A 616 25.00 -15.66 -16.59
CA LYS A 616 25.46 -14.52 -15.80
C LYS A 616 26.93 -14.23 -16.15
N ALA A 617 27.23 -12.96 -16.32
CA ALA A 617 28.58 -12.45 -16.57
C ALA A 617 28.89 -11.34 -15.55
N THR A 618 30.12 -11.33 -15.03
CA THR A 618 30.58 -10.35 -14.04
C THR A 618 31.93 -9.82 -14.50
N CYS A 619 32.09 -8.49 -14.56
CA CYS A 619 33.39 -7.84 -14.73
C CYS A 619 34.04 -7.73 -13.35
N VAL A 620 35.24 -8.27 -13.17
CA VAL A 620 35.87 -8.40 -11.84
C VAL A 620 36.69 -7.16 -11.47
N ASN A 621 37.36 -6.52 -12.45
CA ASN A 621 38.37 -5.48 -12.16
C ASN A 621 37.97 -4.06 -12.61
N GLU A 622 37.18 -3.90 -13.68
CA GLU A 622 36.75 -2.61 -14.24
C GLU A 622 35.33 -2.71 -14.88
N THR A 623 34.71 -1.57 -15.17
CA THR A 623 33.49 -1.44 -15.99
C THR A 623 33.74 -2.02 -17.37
N CYS A 624 32.91 -2.95 -17.85
CA CYS A 624 33.14 -3.55 -19.16
C CYS A 624 31.86 -3.75 -19.97
N THR A 625 31.87 -3.28 -21.22
CA THR A 625 30.75 -3.55 -22.14
C THR A 625 30.89 -4.93 -22.78
N LEU A 626 29.96 -5.82 -22.45
CA LEU A 626 30.03 -7.20 -22.88
C LEU A 626 29.41 -7.38 -24.26
N LYS A 627 30.20 -7.92 -25.19
CA LYS A 627 29.72 -8.42 -26.49
C LYS A 627 29.60 -9.94 -26.42
N ALA A 628 28.37 -10.44 -26.32
CA ALA A 628 28.15 -11.89 -26.34
C ALA A 628 28.12 -12.41 -27.79
N LYS A 629 29.16 -13.16 -28.20
CA LYS A 629 29.19 -13.92 -29.46
C LYS A 629 29.03 -15.41 -29.16
N GLY A 630 28.08 -16.08 -29.81
CA GLY A 630 27.81 -17.49 -29.52
C GLY A 630 27.86 -18.38 -30.75
N LYS A 631 28.48 -19.57 -30.62
CA LYS A 631 28.31 -20.72 -31.53
C LYS A 631 27.61 -21.86 -30.80
N ILE A 632 26.39 -22.19 -31.20
CA ILE A 632 25.69 -23.37 -30.70
C ILE A 632 26.24 -24.60 -31.42
N LYS A 633 26.82 -25.57 -30.70
CA LYS A 633 27.28 -26.85 -31.26
C LYS A 633 26.30 -27.97 -30.88
N VAL A 634 25.35 -28.29 -31.76
CA VAL A 634 24.43 -29.40 -31.52
C VAL A 634 25.03 -30.70 -32.05
N LYS A 635 25.31 -31.67 -31.15
CA LYS A 635 25.72 -33.04 -31.51
C LYS A 635 24.51 -33.97 -31.44
N VAL A 636 24.12 -34.54 -32.58
CA VAL A 636 23.02 -35.51 -32.70
C VAL A 636 23.59 -36.88 -33.05
N ARG A 637 23.33 -37.91 -32.24
CA ARG A 637 23.68 -39.30 -32.58
C ARG A 637 22.64 -39.82 -33.58
N LYS A 638 23.07 -40.28 -34.75
CA LYS A 638 22.20 -40.97 -35.71
C LYS A 638 21.88 -42.39 -35.21
N ALA A 639 20.86 -43.05 -35.77
CA ALA A 639 20.57 -44.46 -35.50
C ALA A 639 21.80 -45.37 -35.72
N SER A 640 22.70 -44.99 -36.64
CA SER A 640 23.98 -45.67 -36.94
C SER A 640 25.13 -45.41 -35.96
N GLY A 641 24.89 -44.79 -34.79
CA GLY A 641 25.93 -44.55 -33.79
C GLY A 641 26.84 -43.33 -34.00
N LYS A 642 26.97 -42.81 -35.24
CA LYS A 642 27.80 -41.63 -35.56
C LYS A 642 27.15 -40.31 -35.12
N PHE A 643 27.97 -39.34 -34.69
CA PHE A 643 27.52 -38.00 -34.30
C PHE A 643 27.53 -37.02 -35.47
N ARG A 644 26.41 -36.32 -35.74
CA ARG A 644 26.39 -35.11 -36.58
C ARG A 644 26.49 -33.87 -35.71
N THR A 645 27.43 -32.99 -36.04
CA THR A 645 27.60 -31.69 -35.41
C THR A 645 27.03 -30.61 -36.31
N ARG A 646 26.16 -29.73 -35.80
CA ARG A 646 25.82 -28.47 -36.49
C ARG A 646 26.20 -27.26 -35.62
N LYS A 647 26.84 -26.27 -36.26
CA LYS A 647 27.21 -24.99 -35.66
C LYS A 647 26.19 -23.93 -36.09
N PHE A 648 25.72 -23.12 -35.15
CA PHE A 648 24.85 -21.99 -35.45
C PHE A 648 25.39 -20.74 -34.76
N ASN A 649 25.43 -19.62 -35.47
CA ASN A 649 25.80 -18.33 -34.88
C ASN A 649 24.60 -17.77 -34.10
N LEU A 650 24.87 -17.20 -32.93
CA LEU A 650 23.92 -16.44 -32.12
C LEU A 650 23.95 -14.97 -32.56
N LYS A 651 22.82 -14.27 -32.39
CA LYS A 651 22.80 -12.81 -32.57
C LYS A 651 23.66 -12.15 -31.49
N LEU A 652 24.37 -11.10 -31.89
CA LEU A 652 25.18 -10.28 -30.98
C LEU A 652 24.23 -9.55 -30.02
N VAL A 653 24.50 -9.63 -28.72
CA VAL A 653 23.83 -8.81 -27.71
C VAL A 653 24.92 -8.01 -27.01
N LYS A 654 24.79 -6.68 -27.01
CA LYS A 654 25.64 -5.73 -26.29
C LYS A 654 24.92 -5.37 -24.99
N ARG A 655 25.59 -5.51 -23.84
CA ARG A 655 25.09 -5.04 -22.53
C ARG A 655 26.26 -4.53 -21.70
N GLY A 656 26.12 -3.37 -21.04
CA GLY A 656 27.10 -2.83 -20.10
C GLY A 656 27.01 -3.53 -18.74
N ALA A 657 28.14 -3.67 -18.05
CA ALA A 657 28.22 -4.15 -16.67
C ALA A 657 29.25 -3.31 -15.90
N ALA A 658 28.84 -2.76 -14.75
CA ALA A 658 29.76 -2.07 -13.85
C ALA A 658 30.71 -3.06 -13.14
N LYS A 659 31.84 -2.55 -12.62
CA LYS A 659 32.80 -3.33 -11.82
C LYS A 659 32.05 -4.03 -10.67
N GLY A 660 32.21 -5.35 -10.53
CA GLY A 660 31.52 -6.15 -9.50
C GLY A 660 30.03 -6.47 -9.78
N LYS A 661 29.29 -5.68 -10.56
CA LYS A 661 27.87 -5.94 -10.88
C LYS A 661 27.72 -7.12 -11.88
N THR A 662 26.67 -7.92 -11.70
CA THR A 662 26.45 -9.16 -12.49
C THR A 662 25.33 -8.99 -13.51
N VAL A 663 25.64 -9.12 -14.80
CA VAL A 663 24.66 -9.02 -15.89
C VAL A 663 24.12 -10.37 -16.31
N THR A 664 22.79 -10.45 -16.46
CA THR A 664 22.10 -11.63 -16.96
C THR A 664 21.89 -11.53 -18.48
N LEU A 665 22.60 -12.37 -19.23
CA LEU A 665 22.49 -12.50 -20.68
C LEU A 665 21.41 -13.54 -21.04
N ARG A 666 20.28 -13.07 -21.58
CA ARG A 666 19.22 -13.92 -22.16
C ARG A 666 19.48 -14.11 -23.65
N VAL A 667 19.97 -15.28 -24.04
CA VAL A 667 20.33 -15.59 -25.42
C VAL A 667 19.23 -16.41 -26.09
N LYS A 668 18.55 -15.80 -27.07
CA LYS A 668 17.50 -16.46 -27.88
C LYS A 668 18.12 -17.42 -28.89
N LEU A 669 17.61 -18.65 -28.96
CA LEU A 669 18.09 -19.64 -29.94
C LEU A 669 17.51 -19.34 -31.33
N PRO A 670 18.33 -19.34 -32.41
CA PRO A 670 17.85 -19.19 -33.77
C PRO A 670 16.78 -20.23 -34.10
N ASN A 671 15.80 -19.88 -34.94
CA ASN A 671 14.67 -20.75 -35.28
C ASN A 671 15.10 -22.15 -35.75
N LYS A 672 16.17 -22.24 -36.55
CA LYS A 672 16.75 -23.51 -37.02
C LYS A 672 17.30 -24.36 -35.86
N ALA A 673 17.97 -23.75 -34.88
CA ALA A 673 18.46 -24.42 -33.68
C ALA A 673 17.32 -24.83 -32.74
N ARG A 674 16.33 -23.96 -32.52
CA ARG A 674 15.12 -24.22 -31.71
C ARG A 674 14.34 -25.44 -32.23
N ARG A 675 14.08 -25.50 -33.55
CA ARG A 675 13.39 -26.65 -34.17
C ARG A 675 14.18 -27.95 -33.98
N LEU A 676 15.50 -27.88 -34.14
CA LEU A 676 16.37 -29.05 -34.00
C LEU A 676 16.46 -29.55 -32.53
N VAL A 677 16.50 -28.64 -31.55
CA VAL A 677 16.45 -28.97 -30.11
C VAL A 677 15.07 -29.51 -29.69
N LYS A 678 13.97 -28.92 -30.17
CA LYS A 678 12.61 -29.44 -29.91
C LYS A 678 12.41 -30.85 -30.47
N ARG A 679 12.81 -31.09 -31.74
CA ARG A 679 12.79 -32.42 -32.37
C ARG A 679 13.67 -33.41 -31.59
N ALA A 680 14.79 -32.93 -31.06
CA ALA A 680 15.69 -33.74 -30.28
C ALA A 680 15.14 -34.20 -28.93
N MET A 681 14.45 -33.29 -28.24
CA MET A 681 13.78 -33.57 -26.97
C MET A 681 12.58 -34.52 -27.15
N ARG A 682 11.88 -34.46 -28.30
CA ARG A 682 10.75 -35.38 -28.61
C ARG A 682 11.21 -36.81 -28.93
N ASN A 683 12.27 -36.98 -29.72
CA ASN A 683 12.63 -38.29 -30.28
C ASN A 683 13.44 -39.22 -29.36
N ARG A 684 13.62 -38.90 -28.06
CA ARG A 684 14.28 -39.70 -26.99
C ARG A 684 15.69 -40.28 -27.29
N LYS A 685 16.27 -40.04 -28.49
CA LYS A 685 17.56 -40.59 -28.97
C LYS A 685 18.73 -39.60 -28.82
N ILE A 686 18.54 -38.46 -28.17
CA ILE A 686 19.58 -37.42 -28.01
C ILE A 686 19.93 -37.26 -26.54
N THR A 687 21.17 -37.60 -26.21
CA THR A 687 21.60 -37.76 -24.82
C THR A 687 22.43 -36.59 -24.27
N ARG A 688 23.00 -35.71 -25.13
CA ARG A 688 23.81 -34.56 -24.68
C ARG A 688 23.75 -33.38 -25.66
N ILE A 689 23.21 -32.23 -25.21
CA ILE A 689 23.34 -30.94 -25.91
C ILE A 689 24.45 -30.13 -25.20
N ARG A 690 25.35 -29.48 -25.95
CA ARG A 690 26.34 -28.55 -25.38
C ARG A 690 26.11 -27.16 -25.97
N VAL A 691 25.98 -26.16 -25.12
CA VAL A 691 25.94 -24.75 -25.53
C VAL A 691 27.22 -24.09 -25.07
N THR A 692 27.90 -23.39 -25.98
CA THR A 692 29.07 -22.56 -25.65
C THR A 692 28.73 -21.12 -25.95
N VAL A 693 28.93 -20.26 -24.96
CA VAL A 693 28.76 -18.81 -25.09
C VAL A 693 30.13 -18.18 -24.94
N TRP A 694 30.55 -17.35 -25.89
CA TRP A 694 31.73 -16.51 -25.77
C TRP A 694 31.27 -15.11 -25.42
N ALA A 695 31.96 -14.45 -24.51
CA ALA A 695 31.79 -13.05 -24.24
C ALA A 695 33.17 -12.40 -24.31
N THR A 696 33.20 -11.23 -24.95
CA THR A 696 34.39 -10.43 -25.18
C THR A 696 34.13 -9.06 -24.56
N ASP A 697 35.08 -8.56 -23.78
CA ASP A 697 35.06 -7.19 -23.27
C ASP A 697 35.64 -6.19 -24.29
N GLU A 698 35.73 -4.91 -23.92
CA GLU A 698 36.18 -3.83 -24.80
C GLU A 698 37.69 -3.87 -25.05
N ALA A 699 38.48 -4.40 -24.11
CA ALA A 699 39.90 -4.68 -24.27
C ALA A 699 40.18 -5.89 -25.19
N GLY A 700 39.14 -6.59 -25.66
CA GLY A 700 39.25 -7.72 -26.59
C GLY A 700 39.47 -9.09 -25.90
N ASN A 701 39.49 -9.15 -24.58
CA ASN A 701 39.66 -10.38 -23.83
C ASN A 701 38.39 -11.23 -23.94
N THR A 702 38.54 -12.45 -24.47
CA THR A 702 37.40 -13.35 -24.74
C THR A 702 37.39 -14.54 -23.79
N ARG A 703 36.30 -14.71 -23.04
CA ARG A 703 36.05 -15.91 -22.22
C ARG A 703 34.86 -16.69 -22.75
N HIS A 704 34.87 -18.01 -22.55
CA HIS A 704 33.77 -18.87 -23.00
C HIS A 704 33.31 -19.85 -21.95
N LEU A 705 31.99 -20.06 -21.90
CA LEU A 705 31.35 -21.01 -21.00
C LEU A 705 30.66 -22.09 -21.81
N THR A 706 31.15 -23.33 -21.71
CA THR A 706 30.48 -24.50 -22.28
C THR A 706 29.65 -25.22 -21.24
N ARG A 707 28.33 -25.26 -21.42
CA ARG A 707 27.41 -26.00 -20.55
C ARG A 707 26.83 -27.24 -21.23
N LYS A 708 26.90 -28.38 -20.55
CA LYS A 708 26.18 -29.61 -20.91
C LYS A 708 24.74 -29.50 -20.43
N VAL A 709 23.79 -29.78 -21.32
CA VAL A 709 22.35 -29.80 -21.02
C VAL A 709 21.93 -31.26 -20.86
N LYS A 710 21.41 -31.59 -19.67
CA LYS A 710 20.71 -32.86 -19.42
C LYS A 710 19.32 -32.76 -20.04
N VAL A 711 18.96 -33.70 -20.89
CA VAL A 711 17.57 -33.85 -21.35
C VAL A 711 16.81 -34.54 -20.23
N LEU A 712 15.97 -33.81 -19.51
CA LEU A 712 15.15 -34.39 -18.44
C LEU A 712 14.09 -35.33 -19.05
N LYS A 713 14.04 -36.57 -18.55
CA LYS A 713 12.94 -37.49 -18.85
C LYS A 713 11.68 -36.92 -18.21
N LYS A 714 10.69 -36.51 -19.00
CA LYS A 714 9.33 -36.30 -18.46
C LYS A 714 8.85 -37.66 -17.97
N LYS A 715 8.70 -37.87 -16.66
CA LYS A 715 7.99 -39.06 -16.12
C LYS A 715 6.58 -39.00 -16.71
N ARG A 716 6.17 -40.06 -17.40
CA ARG A 716 4.79 -40.23 -17.85
C ARG A 716 4.00 -40.46 -16.55
N LYS A 717 3.11 -39.55 -16.14
CA LYS A 717 2.03 -39.93 -15.22
C LYS A 717 1.29 -41.07 -15.94
N LEU A 718 1.41 -42.28 -15.42
CA LEU A 718 0.50 -43.36 -15.78
C LEU A 718 -0.83 -42.95 -15.14
N ARG A 719 -1.85 -42.70 -15.97
CA ARG A 719 -3.24 -42.79 -15.52
C ARG A 719 -3.45 -44.26 -15.17
N GLY A 720 -3.60 -44.54 -13.88
CA GLY A 720 -4.20 -45.74 -13.33
C GLY A 720 -5.51 -45.30 -12.73
#